data_AF-A0A094WHZ8-F1
#
_entry.id   AF-A0A094WHZ8-F1
#
_cell.length_a   1.000
_cell.length_b   1.000
_cell.length_c   1.000
_cell.angle_alpha   90.00
_cell.angle_beta   90.00
_cell.angle_gamma   90.00
#
_symmetry.space_group_name_H-M   'P 1'
#
loop_
_entity.id
_entity.type
_entity.pdbx_description
1 polymer ?
#
loop_
_entity_poly.entity_id
_entity_poly.type
_entity_poly.pdbx_seq_one_letter_code
_entity_poly.pdbx_strand_id
1 'polypeptide(L)'
;MGILSNDPDSLNSLKSMTVSPSVTKPQFVNVDPKMIPEDYIGLTMLDYLLLDQFSLADLTDRQQQAIESWIQFGGQLIVGGDPAIVQKSGLLKDALPMGAMISTVRADASLFKQFNEEESYPEENVALYIGEVEEGGQVNYTSAENYPVAVQKRYGSGEIIQLAFSPSESAFINWEGNTDVWKSLFNQALVQRNHQYNSSIYDKLNYTMTEVNNIFANSTIPFGILVAVFFGYVLLIFPLLFIFLKKLDKREYAWWILPSLSIVIAIGLFGFGAKDRIGQPQLNEFSVMKLQPNKQAYGFASFALFSNNSGDYMLSINEETFAGFPYSTNQYSYRGGYEQAGQDVLYKNAGQLDVLFEDVEYWAVRNVTGPIEKDAQMALTHDLVVVDKEVSGTIKNDTGYQIEELFFKTGNTEVSLGPVAIGETIEVSFEAKNQIFATPTSNYYHQTNVDDDLDSYRKDSLMKAASENGLFDQGLPAFIAITNDSIFDVEIKGKPSKKSSYHLLVQSAHIEREMSESFDIELNEIRPDVYMESGYSYLDTYPLEEGENFFYADAGTIMVDYQLPHEIFNENVQYTDLKITVKNQVSYEIWNEESGDYESLENGTEFDNPERYINGNGHLLFRITKADMPHDVSLPTIQLKGVFEE
;
A
#
# COMPACT_ATOMS: atom_id res chain seq x y z
N MET A 1 -6.01 10.07 -16.92
CA MET A 1 -4.95 9.53 -17.78
C MET A 1 -4.20 10.66 -18.49
N GLY A 2 -2.88 10.72 -18.34
CA GLY A 2 -2.01 11.59 -19.12
C GLY A 2 -1.56 10.90 -20.41
N ILE A 3 -1.41 11.66 -21.50
CA ILE A 3 -0.89 11.19 -22.78
C ILE A 3 0.39 11.96 -23.09
N LEU A 4 1.49 11.24 -23.17
CA LEU A 4 2.81 11.74 -23.56
C LEU A 4 3.18 11.14 -24.92
N SER A 5 2.89 11.90 -25.98
CA SER A 5 3.09 11.49 -27.36
C SER A 5 3.56 12.64 -28.24
N ASN A 6 4.27 12.31 -29.31
CA ASN A 6 4.64 13.26 -30.36
C ASN A 6 3.45 13.63 -31.28
N ASP A 7 2.39 12.81 -31.30
CA ASP A 7 1.13 13.08 -31.99
C ASP A 7 -0.05 12.86 -31.03
N PRO A 8 -0.25 13.75 -30.04
CA PRO A 8 -1.31 13.58 -29.06
C PRO A 8 -2.71 13.81 -29.64
N ASP A 9 -2.82 14.42 -30.83
CA ASP A 9 -4.11 14.67 -31.47
C ASP A 9 -4.73 13.40 -32.04
N SER A 10 -3.89 12.48 -32.52
CA SER A 10 -4.29 11.14 -32.97
C SER A 10 -5.06 10.37 -31.88
N LEU A 11 -4.71 10.57 -30.61
CA LEU A 11 -5.30 9.89 -29.45
C LEU A 11 -6.50 10.62 -28.83
N ASN A 12 -6.97 11.72 -29.44
CA ASN A 12 -8.12 12.47 -28.93
C ASN A 12 -9.43 11.66 -28.95
N SER A 13 -9.55 10.62 -29.80
CA SER A 13 -10.71 9.73 -29.84
C SER A 13 -10.96 9.02 -28.49
N LEU A 14 -9.92 8.82 -27.69
CA LEU A 14 -10.02 8.24 -26.35
C LEU A 14 -10.87 9.10 -25.42
N LYS A 15 -10.96 10.42 -25.64
CA LYS A 15 -11.77 11.35 -24.81
C LYS A 15 -13.27 11.04 -24.84
N SER A 16 -13.76 10.35 -25.87
CA SER A 16 -15.16 9.92 -25.96
C SER A 16 -15.42 8.55 -25.32
N MET A 17 -14.38 7.85 -24.87
CA MET A 17 -14.50 6.52 -24.31
C MET A 17 -15.32 6.48 -23.02
N THR A 18 -16.14 5.45 -22.87
CA THR A 18 -16.83 5.12 -21.63
C THR A 18 -16.34 3.76 -21.16
N VAL A 19 -15.67 3.70 -20.00
CA VAL A 19 -15.03 2.48 -19.49
C VAL A 19 -16.03 1.54 -18.84
N SER A 20 -17.00 2.08 -18.09
CA SER A 20 -18.11 1.30 -17.53
C SER A 20 -19.40 2.14 -17.50
N PRO A 21 -20.59 1.53 -17.70
CA PRO A 21 -21.88 2.22 -17.64
C PRO A 21 -22.15 2.93 -16.30
N SER A 22 -21.49 2.45 -15.23
CA SER A 22 -21.67 2.89 -13.84
C SER A 22 -20.59 3.88 -13.39
N VAL A 23 -19.58 4.16 -14.22
CA VAL A 23 -18.36 4.90 -13.86
C VAL A 23 -18.31 6.28 -14.53
N THR A 24 -17.69 7.23 -13.85
CA THR A 24 -17.38 8.56 -14.38
C THR A 24 -16.52 8.46 -15.64
N LYS A 25 -16.83 9.25 -16.68
CA LYS A 25 -16.06 9.25 -17.93
C LYS A 25 -14.57 9.49 -17.66
N PRO A 26 -13.66 8.60 -18.11
CA PRO A 26 -12.22 8.80 -17.96
C PRO A 26 -11.81 10.17 -18.51
N GLN A 27 -10.99 10.89 -17.74
CA GLN A 27 -10.44 12.17 -18.17
C GLN A 27 -9.06 11.94 -18.80
N PHE A 28 -8.88 12.50 -20.00
CA PHE A 28 -7.61 12.44 -20.72
C PHE A 28 -7.02 13.83 -20.83
N VAL A 29 -5.74 13.95 -20.48
CA VAL A 29 -4.97 15.19 -20.59
C VAL A 29 -3.75 14.94 -21.47
N ASN A 30 -3.59 15.77 -22.50
CA ASN A 30 -2.36 15.77 -23.30
C ASN A 30 -1.29 16.46 -22.46
N VAL A 31 -0.21 15.74 -22.18
CA VAL A 31 0.86 16.23 -21.31
C VAL A 31 1.96 16.81 -22.18
N ASP A 32 2.19 18.12 -22.05
CA ASP A 32 3.38 18.75 -22.65
C ASP A 32 4.62 18.21 -21.90
N PRO A 33 5.62 17.63 -22.60
CA PRO A 33 6.84 17.14 -21.97
C PRO A 33 7.53 18.15 -21.05
N LYS A 34 7.40 19.46 -21.35
CA LYS A 34 7.97 20.54 -20.53
C LYS A 34 7.22 20.77 -19.21
N MET A 35 6.02 20.25 -19.08
CA MET A 35 5.17 20.35 -17.89
C MET A 35 5.24 19.09 -17.02
N ILE A 36 5.98 18.05 -17.45
CA ILE A 36 6.27 16.92 -16.56
C ILE A 36 7.00 17.47 -15.33
N PRO A 37 6.46 17.28 -14.12
CA PRO A 37 7.06 17.78 -12.91
C PRO A 37 8.38 17.05 -12.60
N GLU A 38 9.28 17.72 -11.88
CA GLU A 38 10.51 17.11 -11.34
C GLU A 38 10.26 16.39 -10.01
N ASP A 39 9.03 16.46 -9.48
CA ASP A 39 8.61 15.80 -8.25
C ASP A 39 7.39 14.93 -8.55
N TYR A 40 7.45 13.68 -8.11
CA TYR A 40 6.44 12.67 -8.40
C TYR A 40 5.05 13.06 -7.88
N ILE A 41 4.95 13.91 -6.83
CA ILE A 41 3.65 14.39 -6.31
C ILE A 41 2.83 15.00 -7.44
N GLY A 42 3.46 15.74 -8.35
CA GLY A 42 2.75 16.41 -9.44
C GLY A 42 2.11 15.43 -10.44
N LEU A 43 2.55 14.17 -10.47
CA LEU A 43 1.98 13.10 -11.29
C LEU A 43 0.86 12.34 -10.58
N THR A 44 0.69 12.48 -9.26
CA THR A 44 -0.34 11.77 -8.49
C THR A 44 -1.79 12.15 -8.87
N MET A 45 -1.95 13.22 -9.65
CA MET A 45 -3.23 13.57 -10.30
C MET A 45 -3.62 12.63 -11.46
N LEU A 46 -2.70 11.78 -11.92
CA LEU A 46 -2.89 10.83 -13.00
C LEU A 46 -2.97 9.41 -12.42
N ASP A 47 -4.01 8.66 -12.82
CA ASP A 47 -4.06 7.22 -12.58
C ASP A 47 -3.15 6.46 -13.57
N TYR A 48 -3.18 6.89 -14.83
CA TYR A 48 -2.46 6.30 -15.96
C TYR A 48 -1.64 7.35 -16.70
N LEU A 49 -0.48 6.96 -17.21
CA LEU A 49 0.33 7.72 -18.16
C LEU A 49 0.59 6.85 -19.38
N LEU A 50 0.15 7.28 -20.56
CA LEU A 50 0.46 6.63 -21.83
C LEU A 50 1.65 7.29 -22.48
N LEU A 51 2.69 6.51 -22.72
CA LEU A 51 3.86 6.84 -23.51
C LEU A 51 3.72 6.20 -24.89
N ASP A 52 3.62 7.00 -25.95
CA ASP A 52 3.57 6.45 -27.31
C ASP A 52 4.29 7.36 -28.30
N GLN A 53 5.15 6.76 -29.14
CA GLN A 53 6.07 7.44 -30.06
C GLN A 53 7.00 8.51 -29.45
N PHE A 54 6.98 8.73 -28.13
CA PHE A 54 7.80 9.69 -27.40
C PHE A 54 9.00 9.02 -26.73
N SER A 55 10.07 9.78 -26.48
CA SER A 55 11.31 9.31 -25.85
C SER A 55 11.41 9.89 -24.44
N LEU A 56 11.24 9.07 -23.40
CA LEU A 56 11.51 9.47 -22.02
C LEU A 56 12.96 9.90 -21.82
N ALA A 57 13.89 9.35 -22.60
CA ALA A 57 15.29 9.77 -22.62
C ALA A 57 15.50 11.24 -23.05
N ASP A 58 14.48 11.89 -23.63
CA ASP A 58 14.51 13.31 -23.97
C ASP A 58 14.13 14.22 -22.78
N LEU A 59 13.59 13.64 -21.70
CA LEU A 59 13.28 14.35 -20.44
C LEU A 59 14.54 14.48 -19.58
N THR A 60 14.52 15.41 -18.61
CA THR A 60 15.61 15.53 -17.64
C THR A 60 15.67 14.30 -16.72
N ASP A 61 16.84 13.99 -16.17
CA ASP A 61 17.01 12.88 -15.22
C ASP A 61 15.99 12.94 -14.07
N ARG A 62 15.72 14.15 -13.56
CA ARG A 62 14.72 14.37 -12.49
C ARG A 62 13.29 14.10 -12.91
N GLN A 63 12.92 14.46 -14.14
CA GLN A 63 11.59 14.15 -14.67
C GLN A 63 11.42 12.64 -14.88
N GLN A 64 12.46 11.96 -15.34
CA GLN A 64 12.46 10.49 -15.48
C GLN A 64 12.35 9.82 -14.11
N GLN A 65 13.11 10.27 -13.11
CA GLN A 65 13.01 9.82 -11.72
C GLN A 65 11.61 10.08 -11.14
N ALA A 66 11.01 11.24 -11.38
CA ALA A 66 9.65 11.53 -10.93
C ALA A 66 8.62 10.56 -11.51
N ILE A 67 8.75 10.15 -12.78
CA ILE A 67 7.89 9.13 -13.39
C ILE A 67 8.15 7.77 -12.75
N GLU A 68 9.41 7.39 -12.56
CA GLU A 68 9.81 6.14 -11.90
C GLU A 68 9.24 6.03 -10.48
N SER A 69 9.44 7.05 -9.64
CA SER A 69 8.86 7.13 -8.30
C SER A 69 7.33 7.11 -8.35
N TRP A 70 6.70 7.81 -9.29
CA TRP A 70 5.24 7.79 -9.43
C TRP A 70 4.71 6.38 -9.71
N ILE A 71 5.37 5.61 -10.58
CA ILE A 71 5.03 4.20 -10.80
C ILE A 71 5.28 3.40 -9.53
N GLN A 72 6.42 3.60 -8.88
CA GLN A 72 6.78 2.90 -7.63
C GLN A 72 5.74 3.12 -6.51
N PHE A 73 5.11 4.29 -6.46
CA PHE A 73 4.04 4.64 -5.52
C PHE A 73 2.61 4.34 -6.02
N GLY A 74 2.44 3.56 -7.09
CA GLY A 74 1.13 3.05 -7.54
C GLY A 74 0.65 3.56 -8.90
N GLY A 75 1.41 4.41 -9.57
CA GLY A 75 1.11 4.89 -10.92
C GLY A 75 1.14 3.77 -11.96
N GLN A 76 0.34 3.93 -13.02
CA GLN A 76 0.19 2.94 -14.09
C GLN A 76 0.77 3.48 -15.41
N LEU A 77 1.90 2.94 -15.86
CA LEU A 77 2.52 3.36 -17.12
C LEU A 77 2.09 2.41 -18.25
N ILE A 78 1.53 2.96 -19.32
CA ILE A 78 1.28 2.23 -20.56
C ILE A 78 2.31 2.67 -21.60
N VAL A 79 3.01 1.73 -22.20
CA VAL A 79 4.05 1.97 -23.19
C VAL A 79 3.61 1.39 -24.52
N GLY A 80 3.44 2.25 -25.52
CA GLY A 80 3.14 1.85 -26.90
C GLY A 80 4.31 1.12 -27.55
N GLY A 81 3.99 0.22 -28.48
CA GLY A 81 5.00 -0.54 -29.22
C GLY A 81 5.84 0.35 -30.12
N ASP A 82 7.15 0.30 -29.95
CA ASP A 82 8.13 1.06 -30.75
C ASP A 82 9.39 0.20 -30.96
N PRO A 83 9.95 0.13 -32.19
CA PRO A 83 11.14 -0.67 -32.46
C PRO A 83 12.39 -0.19 -31.70
N ALA A 84 12.40 1.06 -31.23
CA ALA A 84 13.46 1.66 -30.44
C ALA A 84 13.05 1.89 -28.96
N ILE A 85 12.03 1.19 -28.47
CA ILE A 85 11.44 1.48 -27.14
C ILE A 85 12.49 1.42 -26.02
N VAL A 86 13.41 0.46 -26.07
CA VAL A 86 14.46 0.25 -25.07
C VAL A 86 15.37 1.48 -24.97
N GLN A 87 15.71 2.11 -26.10
CA GLN A 87 16.50 3.34 -26.08
C GLN A 87 15.67 4.55 -25.65
N LYS A 88 14.37 4.57 -26.00
CA LYS A 88 13.43 5.65 -25.67
C LYS A 88 12.99 5.66 -24.21
N SER A 89 13.03 4.53 -23.50
CA SER A 89 12.54 4.41 -22.12
C SER A 89 13.44 5.04 -21.06
N GLY A 90 14.66 5.47 -21.40
CA GLY A 90 15.54 6.18 -20.47
C GLY A 90 15.87 5.34 -19.22
N LEU A 91 15.66 5.90 -18.03
CA LEU A 91 15.87 5.21 -16.75
C LEU A 91 14.99 3.96 -16.57
N LEU A 92 13.82 3.90 -17.23
CA LEU A 92 12.88 2.78 -17.09
C LEU A 92 13.20 1.58 -17.99
N LYS A 93 14.29 1.60 -18.76
CA LYS A 93 14.64 0.53 -19.70
C LYS A 93 14.71 -0.87 -19.05
N ASP A 94 15.22 -0.95 -17.80
CA ASP A 94 15.42 -2.20 -17.07
C ASP A 94 14.14 -2.63 -16.32
N ALA A 95 13.12 -1.77 -16.31
CA ALA A 95 11.81 -2.02 -15.72
C ALA A 95 10.78 -2.50 -16.78
N LEU A 96 11.11 -2.46 -18.07
CA LEU A 96 10.19 -2.85 -19.13
C LEU A 96 9.75 -4.33 -19.00
N PRO A 97 8.47 -4.64 -19.30
CA PRO A 97 7.96 -6.01 -19.34
C PRO A 97 8.58 -6.90 -20.42
N MET A 98 8.94 -6.32 -21.58
CA MET A 98 9.66 -7.01 -22.66
C MET A 98 11.09 -6.49 -22.79
N GLY A 99 12.00 -7.40 -23.08
CA GLY A 99 13.44 -7.19 -23.03
C GLY A 99 14.04 -6.40 -24.17
N ALA A 100 15.37 -6.30 -24.13
CA ALA A 100 16.13 -5.31 -24.89
C ALA A 100 16.15 -5.51 -26.43
N MET A 101 15.85 -6.71 -26.93
CA MET A 101 15.90 -7.04 -28.36
C MET A 101 14.50 -7.07 -28.97
N ILE A 102 14.04 -5.90 -29.42
CA ILE A 102 12.75 -5.79 -30.09
C ILE A 102 12.85 -6.20 -31.56
N SER A 103 11.99 -7.12 -31.96
CA SER A 103 11.80 -7.56 -33.34
C SER A 103 10.47 -7.08 -33.88
N THR A 104 10.43 -6.67 -35.15
CA THR A 104 9.17 -6.39 -35.84
C THR A 104 8.67 -7.63 -36.55
N VAL A 105 7.50 -8.10 -36.19
CA VAL A 105 6.79 -9.19 -36.86
C VAL A 105 5.49 -8.67 -37.47
N ARG A 106 4.96 -9.40 -38.45
CA ARG A 106 3.59 -9.20 -38.94
C ARG A 106 2.73 -10.34 -38.44
N ALA A 107 1.70 -9.99 -37.68
CA ALA A 107 0.73 -10.93 -37.13
C ALA A 107 -0.64 -10.70 -37.78
N ASP A 108 -1.44 -11.76 -37.83
CA ASP A 108 -2.82 -11.71 -38.27
C ASP A 108 -3.65 -10.82 -37.34
N ALA A 109 -4.42 -9.89 -37.93
CA ALA A 109 -5.21 -8.93 -37.15
C ALA A 109 -6.43 -9.55 -36.45
N SER A 110 -6.71 -10.85 -36.65
CA SER A 110 -7.71 -11.59 -35.87
C SER A 110 -7.45 -11.58 -34.38
N LEU A 111 -6.24 -11.26 -33.93
CA LEU A 111 -5.94 -10.99 -32.53
C LEU A 111 -6.89 -9.94 -31.92
N PHE A 112 -7.42 -8.99 -32.69
CA PHE A 112 -8.31 -7.96 -32.15
C PHE A 112 -9.72 -8.47 -31.83
N LYS A 113 -10.09 -9.65 -32.35
CA LYS A 113 -11.38 -10.30 -32.03
C LYS A 113 -11.51 -10.66 -30.55
N GLN A 114 -10.38 -10.88 -29.86
CA GLN A 114 -10.39 -11.13 -28.42
C GLN A 114 -10.89 -9.93 -27.59
N PHE A 115 -10.91 -8.73 -28.19
CA PHE A 115 -11.42 -7.52 -27.54
C PHE A 115 -12.81 -7.13 -28.06
N ASN A 116 -13.03 -7.27 -29.37
CA ASN A 116 -14.30 -6.93 -29.99
C ASN A 116 -14.59 -7.89 -31.17
N GLU A 117 -15.59 -8.75 -31.00
CA GLU A 117 -16.01 -9.74 -32.00
C GLU A 117 -16.91 -9.15 -33.10
N GLU A 118 -17.58 -8.03 -32.81
CA GLU A 118 -18.59 -7.43 -33.69
C GLU A 118 -17.95 -6.62 -34.81
N GLU A 119 -16.96 -5.81 -34.49
CA GLU A 119 -16.30 -4.89 -35.42
C GLU A 119 -14.93 -5.43 -35.83
N SER A 120 -14.78 -5.76 -37.11
CA SER A 120 -13.50 -6.26 -37.64
C SER A 120 -12.45 -5.16 -37.70
N TYR A 121 -11.21 -5.49 -37.32
CA TYR A 121 -10.07 -4.60 -37.50
C TYR A 121 -9.89 -4.26 -39.00
N PRO A 122 -9.57 -3.01 -39.37
CA PRO A 122 -9.61 -2.54 -40.76
C PRO A 122 -8.49 -3.10 -41.65
N GLU A 123 -7.45 -3.70 -41.08
CA GLU A 123 -6.34 -4.32 -41.82
C GLU A 123 -6.29 -5.84 -41.59
N GLU A 124 -5.73 -6.59 -42.55
CA GLU A 124 -5.58 -8.05 -42.43
C GLU A 124 -4.41 -8.44 -41.50
N ASN A 125 -3.39 -7.59 -41.41
CA ASN A 125 -2.19 -7.85 -40.61
C ASN A 125 -1.81 -6.59 -39.84
N VAL A 126 -1.24 -6.77 -38.66
CA VAL A 126 -0.71 -5.68 -37.82
C VAL A 126 0.78 -5.90 -37.57
N ALA A 127 1.54 -4.80 -37.51
CA ALA A 127 2.94 -4.84 -37.11
C ALA A 127 3.02 -4.92 -35.58
N LEU A 128 3.70 -5.96 -35.08
CA LEU A 128 3.98 -6.12 -33.65
C LEU A 128 5.48 -5.96 -33.40
N TYR A 129 5.82 -5.24 -32.34
CA TYR A 129 7.14 -4.97 -31.81
C TYR A 129 7.31 -5.81 -30.55
N ILE A 130 7.92 -6.99 -30.70
CA ILE A 130 7.99 -8.02 -29.66
C ILE A 130 9.41 -8.17 -29.14
N GLY A 131 9.55 -8.34 -27.83
CA GLY A 131 10.79 -8.75 -27.17
C GLY A 131 10.59 -10.07 -26.42
N GLU A 132 11.67 -10.58 -25.84
CA GLU A 132 11.59 -11.65 -24.84
C GLU A 132 10.86 -11.12 -23.60
N VAL A 133 9.99 -11.91 -22.99
CA VAL A 133 9.30 -11.49 -21.76
C VAL A 133 10.30 -11.54 -20.61
N GLU A 134 10.50 -10.41 -19.95
CA GLU A 134 11.42 -10.31 -18.81
C GLU A 134 10.85 -11.05 -17.59
N GLU A 135 11.73 -11.42 -16.64
CA GLU A 135 11.30 -12.03 -15.38
C GLU A 135 10.25 -11.15 -14.67
N GLY A 136 9.18 -11.79 -14.18
CA GLY A 136 8.01 -11.13 -13.59
C GLY A 136 7.05 -10.49 -14.60
N GLY A 137 7.33 -10.57 -15.90
CA GLY A 137 6.41 -10.16 -16.96
C GLY A 137 5.29 -11.19 -17.18
N GLN A 138 4.05 -10.72 -17.30
CA GLN A 138 2.88 -11.53 -17.55
C GLN A 138 2.27 -11.14 -18.90
N VAL A 139 2.04 -12.11 -19.78
CA VAL A 139 1.49 -11.87 -21.12
C VAL A 139 -0.03 -11.83 -21.02
N ASN A 140 -0.63 -10.64 -21.06
CA ASN A 140 -2.08 -10.51 -20.95
C ASN A 140 -2.83 -11.07 -22.17
N TYR A 141 -2.28 -10.83 -23.36
CA TYR A 141 -2.93 -11.14 -24.63
C TYR A 141 -1.91 -11.64 -25.64
N THR A 142 -2.32 -12.58 -26.47
CA THR A 142 -1.49 -13.15 -27.54
C THR A 142 -2.16 -13.02 -28.91
N SER A 143 -1.36 -13.11 -29.97
CA SER A 143 -1.86 -13.29 -31.34
C SER A 143 -2.13 -14.78 -31.61
N ALA A 144 -2.80 -15.09 -32.73
CA ALA A 144 -3.03 -16.47 -33.16
C ALA A 144 -1.72 -17.27 -33.40
N GLU A 145 -0.62 -16.56 -33.65
CA GLU A 145 0.73 -17.11 -33.80
C GLU A 145 1.52 -17.15 -32.48
N ASN A 146 0.87 -16.91 -31.34
CA ASN A 146 1.45 -16.86 -30.00
C ASN A 146 2.47 -15.73 -29.78
N TYR A 147 2.37 -14.62 -30.52
CA TYR A 147 3.15 -13.43 -30.22
C TYR A 147 2.50 -12.63 -29.08
N PRO A 148 3.27 -12.10 -28.11
CA PRO A 148 2.72 -11.25 -27.06
C PRO A 148 2.18 -9.95 -27.66
N VAL A 149 0.96 -9.58 -27.28
CA VAL A 149 0.27 -8.35 -27.74
C VAL A 149 0.34 -7.27 -26.66
N ALA A 150 0.17 -7.64 -25.39
CA ALA A 150 0.43 -6.78 -24.25
C ALA A 150 1.08 -7.62 -23.15
N VAL A 151 2.08 -7.04 -22.49
CA VAL A 151 2.79 -7.67 -21.39
C VAL A 151 2.81 -6.68 -20.23
N GLN A 152 2.36 -7.12 -19.06
CA GLN A 152 2.38 -6.32 -17.83
C GLN A 152 3.51 -6.78 -16.91
N LYS A 153 4.10 -5.83 -16.19
CA LYS A 153 5.10 -6.10 -15.15
C LYS A 153 4.94 -5.11 -14.01
N ARG A 154 4.88 -5.62 -12.79
CA ARG A 154 4.81 -4.78 -11.59
C ARG A 154 6.11 -4.00 -11.37
N TYR A 155 5.96 -2.77 -10.90
CA TYR A 155 7.08 -1.93 -10.51
C TYR A 155 6.73 -1.14 -9.25
N GLY A 156 7.31 -1.54 -8.11
CA GLY A 156 6.88 -1.04 -6.80
C GLY A 156 5.42 -1.44 -6.52
N SER A 157 4.59 -0.46 -6.14
CA SER A 157 3.15 -0.63 -5.95
C SER A 157 2.33 -0.41 -7.22
N GLY A 158 2.97 0.05 -8.31
CA GLY A 158 2.35 0.29 -9.61
C GLY A 158 2.71 -0.77 -10.64
N GLU A 159 2.46 -0.45 -11.91
CA GLU A 159 2.59 -1.40 -13.02
C GLU A 159 3.00 -0.71 -14.32
N ILE A 160 3.75 -1.45 -15.13
CA ILE A 160 4.12 -1.07 -16.49
C ILE A 160 3.45 -2.06 -17.44
N ILE A 161 2.62 -1.57 -18.34
CA ILE A 161 1.97 -2.34 -19.41
C ILE A 161 2.64 -1.96 -20.73
N GLN A 162 3.29 -2.91 -21.38
CA GLN A 162 3.95 -2.71 -22.66
C GLN A 162 3.15 -3.36 -23.78
N LEU A 163 2.67 -2.53 -24.71
CA LEU A 163 1.97 -2.96 -25.91
C LEU A 163 2.98 -3.33 -27.00
N ALA A 164 2.68 -4.38 -27.75
CA ALA A 164 3.45 -4.75 -28.92
C ALA A 164 3.08 -3.90 -30.16
N PHE A 165 2.02 -3.12 -30.13
CA PHE A 165 1.62 -2.22 -31.22
C PHE A 165 1.58 -0.77 -30.74
N SER A 166 1.70 0.19 -31.66
CA SER A 166 1.55 1.61 -31.32
C SER A 166 0.06 1.99 -31.32
N PRO A 167 -0.48 2.50 -30.19
CA PRO A 167 -1.88 2.93 -30.11
C PRO A 167 -2.19 4.19 -30.91
N SER A 168 -1.20 4.93 -31.41
CA SER A 168 -1.42 6.07 -32.33
C SER A 168 -1.43 5.67 -33.81
N GLU A 169 -1.36 4.37 -34.13
CA GLU A 169 -1.50 3.92 -35.51
C GLU A 169 -2.90 4.21 -36.06
N SER A 170 -2.94 4.70 -37.30
CA SER A 170 -4.18 5.17 -37.93
C SER A 170 -5.23 4.07 -38.07
N ALA A 171 -4.81 2.82 -38.33
CA ALA A 171 -5.70 1.67 -38.40
C ALA A 171 -6.36 1.35 -37.04
N PHE A 172 -5.64 1.55 -35.93
CA PHE A 172 -6.14 1.32 -34.58
C PHE A 172 -7.08 2.44 -34.14
N ILE A 173 -6.70 3.71 -34.30
CA ILE A 173 -7.50 4.86 -33.86
C ILE A 173 -8.86 4.91 -34.56
N ASN A 174 -8.91 4.61 -35.85
CA ASN A 174 -10.14 4.72 -36.65
C ASN A 174 -11.04 3.49 -36.55
N TRP A 175 -10.58 2.42 -35.90
CA TRP A 175 -11.37 1.22 -35.66
C TRP A 175 -12.30 1.43 -34.47
N GLU A 176 -13.61 1.20 -34.64
CA GLU A 176 -14.61 1.45 -33.59
C GLU A 176 -14.39 0.58 -32.34
N GLY A 177 -13.84 -0.63 -32.49
CA GLY A 177 -13.52 -1.54 -31.38
C GLY A 177 -12.31 -1.16 -30.52
N ASN A 178 -11.59 -0.06 -30.83
CA ASN A 178 -10.40 0.34 -30.06
C ASN A 178 -10.70 0.58 -28.58
N THR A 179 -11.93 0.98 -28.27
CA THR A 179 -12.37 1.30 -26.91
C THR A 179 -12.37 0.06 -26.03
N ASP A 180 -12.68 -1.11 -26.59
CA ASP A 180 -12.74 -2.35 -25.81
C ASP A 180 -11.34 -2.87 -25.46
N VAL A 181 -10.33 -2.56 -26.28
CA VAL A 181 -8.92 -2.79 -25.93
C VAL A 181 -8.52 -1.98 -24.71
N TRP A 182 -8.86 -0.69 -24.65
CA TRP A 182 -8.52 0.12 -23.48
C TRP A 182 -9.27 -0.30 -22.22
N LYS A 183 -10.54 -0.71 -22.34
CA LYS A 183 -11.31 -1.25 -21.22
C LYS A 183 -10.68 -2.52 -20.64
N SER A 184 -10.07 -3.34 -21.49
CA SER A 184 -9.44 -4.58 -21.07
C SER A 184 -8.05 -4.34 -20.47
N LEU A 185 -7.33 -3.30 -20.92
CA LEU A 185 -6.03 -2.89 -20.37
C LEU A 185 -6.15 -2.13 -19.03
N PHE A 186 -7.29 -1.49 -18.74
CA PHE A 186 -7.48 -0.79 -17.48
C PHE A 186 -7.88 -1.75 -16.36
N ASN A 187 -7.22 -1.62 -15.21
CA ASN A 187 -7.61 -2.32 -13.99
C ASN A 187 -8.94 -1.71 -13.48
N GLN A 188 -10.03 -2.43 -13.75
CA GLN A 188 -11.37 -1.94 -13.43
C GLN A 188 -11.61 -1.78 -11.93
N ALA A 189 -10.97 -2.62 -11.10
CA ALA A 189 -11.02 -2.48 -9.64
C ALA A 189 -10.34 -1.18 -9.19
N LEU A 190 -9.18 -0.82 -9.74
CA LEU A 190 -8.50 0.45 -9.45
C LEU A 190 -9.38 1.65 -9.84
N VAL A 191 -9.97 1.64 -11.04
CA VAL A 191 -10.82 2.72 -11.53
C VAL A 191 -12.06 2.91 -10.63
N GLN A 192 -12.72 1.83 -10.21
CA GLN A 192 -13.89 1.90 -9.34
C GLN A 192 -13.53 2.32 -7.91
N ARG A 193 -12.43 1.80 -7.36
CA ARG A 193 -11.96 2.17 -6.02
C ARG A 193 -11.62 3.66 -5.92
N ASN A 194 -10.93 4.20 -6.92
CA ASN A 194 -10.61 5.64 -6.96
C ASN A 194 -11.87 6.50 -7.05
N HIS A 195 -12.92 6.02 -7.73
CA HIS A 195 -14.20 6.74 -7.80
C HIS A 195 -14.93 6.77 -6.44
N GLN A 196 -14.99 5.65 -5.73
CA GLN A 196 -15.75 5.55 -4.48
C GLN A 196 -15.10 6.32 -3.33
N TYR A 197 -13.77 6.26 -3.24
CA TYR A 197 -13.06 6.80 -2.09
C TYR A 197 -12.46 8.18 -2.30
N ASN A 198 -12.24 8.64 -3.55
CA ASN A 198 -11.71 9.94 -3.99
C ASN A 198 -10.89 10.72 -2.94
N SER A 199 -10.02 10.00 -2.23
CA SER A 199 -9.26 10.49 -1.08
C SER A 199 -7.82 10.55 -1.51
N SER A 200 -7.18 11.67 -1.20
CA SER A 200 -5.76 11.82 -1.48
C SER A 200 -4.98 10.76 -0.71
N ILE A 201 -3.83 10.35 -1.23
CA ILE A 201 -2.90 9.50 -0.47
C ILE A 201 -2.59 10.10 0.91
N TYR A 202 -2.51 11.44 1.01
CA TYR A 202 -2.30 12.15 2.27
C TYR A 202 -3.46 12.02 3.26
N ASP A 203 -4.71 11.87 2.79
CA ASP A 203 -5.85 11.63 3.68
C ASP A 203 -5.75 10.23 4.29
N LYS A 204 -5.37 9.23 3.50
CA LYS A 204 -5.12 7.86 4.00
C LYS A 204 -3.98 7.82 5.02
N LEU A 205 -2.85 8.45 4.68
CA LEU A 205 -1.69 8.55 5.57
C LEU A 205 -1.98 9.35 6.84
N ASN A 206 -2.94 10.29 6.81
CA ASN A 206 -3.36 10.96 8.04
C ASN A 206 -3.94 9.95 9.05
N TYR A 207 -4.87 9.09 8.61
CA TYR A 207 -5.50 8.10 9.47
C TYR A 207 -4.55 6.98 9.91
N THR A 208 -3.68 6.49 9.03
CA THR A 208 -2.81 5.34 9.31
C THR A 208 -1.45 5.72 9.88
N MET A 209 -1.02 6.97 9.77
CA MET A 209 0.31 7.38 10.26
C MET A 209 0.28 8.63 11.14
N THR A 210 -0.33 9.73 10.67
CA THR A 210 -0.26 11.02 11.39
C THR A 210 -0.89 10.94 12.78
N GLU A 211 -2.11 10.39 12.88
CA GLU A 211 -2.84 10.32 14.15
C GLU A 211 -2.10 9.47 15.19
N VAL A 212 -1.51 8.36 14.77
CA VAL A 212 -0.75 7.46 15.64
C VAL A 212 0.59 8.07 16.03
N ASN A 213 1.29 8.71 15.09
CA ASN A 213 2.58 9.35 15.36
C ASN A 213 2.46 10.57 16.29
N ASN A 214 1.29 11.24 16.27
CA ASN A 214 0.97 12.34 17.18
C ASN A 214 0.83 11.90 18.65
N ILE A 215 0.80 10.59 18.92
CA ILE A 215 0.79 10.04 20.27
C ILE A 215 2.23 9.97 20.80
N PHE A 216 2.60 10.99 21.57
CA PHE A 216 3.85 11.00 22.33
C PHE A 216 3.72 10.17 23.60
N ALA A 217 4.69 9.28 23.82
CA ALA A 217 4.77 8.49 25.04
C ALA A 217 4.83 9.43 26.26
N ASN A 218 3.72 9.50 26.99
CA ASN A 218 3.60 10.37 28.16
C ASN A 218 3.92 9.56 29.42
N SER A 219 4.78 10.11 30.28
CA SER A 219 4.83 9.66 31.68
C SER A 219 3.57 10.15 32.39
N THR A 220 2.47 9.41 32.30
CA THR A 220 1.32 9.66 33.16
C THR A 220 1.70 9.31 34.60
N ILE A 221 1.16 10.05 35.57
CA ILE A 221 1.28 9.66 36.97
C ILE A 221 0.35 8.46 37.14
N PRO A 222 0.87 7.27 37.52
CA PRO A 222 0.02 6.10 37.73
C PRO A 222 -1.14 6.45 38.65
N PHE A 223 -2.35 5.98 38.31
CA PHE A 223 -3.56 6.30 39.08
C PHE A 223 -3.40 6.00 40.58
N GLY A 224 -2.73 4.90 40.92
CA GLY A 224 -2.42 4.54 42.31
C GLY A 224 -1.56 5.58 43.05
N ILE A 225 -0.64 6.25 42.36
CA ILE A 225 0.17 7.34 42.95
C ILE A 225 -0.69 8.58 43.16
N LEU A 226 -1.57 8.94 42.23
CA LEU A 226 -2.53 10.05 42.42
C LEU A 226 -3.43 9.80 43.63
N VAL A 227 -3.96 8.58 43.74
CA VAL A 227 -4.77 8.15 44.90
C VAL A 227 -3.94 8.21 46.19
N ALA A 228 -2.71 7.73 46.19
CA ALA A 228 -1.82 7.79 47.36
C ALA A 228 -1.49 9.23 47.77
N VAL A 229 -1.21 10.12 46.82
CA VAL A 229 -0.98 11.56 47.08
C VAL A 229 -2.24 12.20 47.63
N PHE A 230 -3.42 11.89 47.09
CA PHE A 230 -4.71 12.40 47.57
C PHE A 230 -5.00 11.95 49.01
N PHE A 231 -4.87 10.65 49.31
CA PHE A 231 -5.05 10.15 50.68
C PHE A 231 -3.99 10.71 51.64
N GLY A 232 -2.74 10.81 51.20
CA GLY A 232 -1.67 11.46 51.94
C GLY A 232 -2.01 12.91 52.28
N TYR A 233 -2.52 13.67 51.32
CA TYR A 233 -2.97 15.04 51.50
C TYR A 233 -4.13 15.17 52.50
N VAL A 234 -5.15 14.31 52.39
CA VAL A 234 -6.28 14.25 53.34
C VAL A 234 -5.78 13.93 54.75
N LEU A 235 -4.92 12.92 54.92
CA LEU A 235 -4.32 12.59 56.22
C LEU A 235 -3.45 13.74 56.76
N LEU A 236 -2.77 14.48 55.88
CA LEU A 236 -1.94 15.62 56.29
C LEU A 236 -2.81 16.76 56.82
N ILE A 237 -3.90 17.10 56.12
CA ILE A 237 -4.79 18.21 56.49
C ILE A 237 -5.66 17.89 57.70
N PHE A 238 -6.33 16.74 57.72
CA PHE A 238 -7.38 16.49 58.69
C PHE A 238 -6.82 16.04 60.05
N PRO A 239 -6.20 14.86 60.20
CA PRO A 239 -5.67 14.42 61.49
C PRO A 239 -4.32 15.07 61.84
N LEU A 240 -3.33 15.07 60.93
CA LEU A 240 -1.96 15.44 61.29
C LEU A 240 -1.78 16.92 61.58
N LEU A 241 -2.23 17.81 60.67
CA LEU A 241 -2.15 19.25 60.86
C LEU A 241 -2.98 19.70 62.06
N PHE A 242 -4.19 19.15 62.23
CA PHE A 242 -5.05 19.46 63.38
C PHE A 242 -4.37 19.10 64.70
N ILE A 243 -3.84 17.88 64.83
CA ILE A 243 -3.17 17.44 66.07
C ILE A 243 -1.92 18.29 66.34
N PHE A 244 -1.14 18.60 65.30
CA PHE A 244 0.08 19.40 65.41
C PHE A 244 -0.21 20.84 65.86
N LEU A 245 -1.12 21.54 65.18
CA LEU A 245 -1.51 22.91 65.54
C LEU A 245 -2.26 22.97 66.88
N LYS A 246 -3.02 21.93 67.23
CA LYS A 246 -3.66 21.80 68.54
C LYS A 246 -2.65 21.66 69.68
N LYS A 247 -1.55 20.91 69.48
CA LYS A 247 -0.46 20.79 70.48
C LYS A 247 0.31 22.09 70.68
N LEU A 248 0.40 22.94 69.66
CA LEU A 248 1.09 24.23 69.71
C LEU A 248 0.18 25.43 70.07
N ASP A 249 -1.11 25.16 70.32
CA ASP A 249 -2.17 26.15 70.56
C ASP A 249 -2.22 27.29 69.52
N LYS A 250 -1.97 26.93 68.26
CA LYS A 250 -1.78 27.85 67.11
C LYS A 250 -2.69 27.49 65.94
N ARG A 251 -3.94 27.11 66.24
CA ARG A 251 -4.90 26.56 65.27
C ARG A 251 -5.31 27.58 64.22
N GLU A 252 -5.27 28.85 64.57
CA GLU A 252 -5.50 29.97 63.67
C GLU A 252 -4.55 29.94 62.47
N TYR A 253 -3.31 29.45 62.58
CA TYR A 253 -2.41 29.38 61.41
C TYR A 253 -2.90 28.45 60.29
N ALA A 254 -3.89 27.59 60.53
CA ALA A 254 -4.48 26.75 59.49
C ALA A 254 -5.00 27.57 58.29
N TRP A 255 -5.46 28.82 58.49
CA TRP A 255 -6.03 29.64 57.41
C TRP A 255 -5.02 29.94 56.29
N TRP A 256 -3.71 30.04 56.60
CA TRP A 256 -2.67 30.26 55.58
C TRP A 256 -1.89 28.98 55.25
N ILE A 257 -1.74 28.05 56.20
CA ILE A 257 -1.04 26.79 55.97
C ILE A 257 -1.78 25.92 54.95
N LEU A 258 -3.11 25.85 55.04
CA LEU A 258 -3.91 25.04 54.11
C LEU A 258 -3.74 25.52 52.65
N PRO A 259 -3.98 26.80 52.30
CA PRO A 259 -3.69 27.29 50.96
C PRO A 259 -2.24 27.08 50.52
N SER A 260 -1.26 27.31 51.40
CA SER A 260 0.16 27.16 51.07
C SER A 260 0.51 25.71 50.73
N LEU A 261 0.00 24.76 51.51
CA LEU A 261 0.20 23.33 51.27
C LEU A 261 -0.46 22.89 49.96
N SER A 262 -1.68 23.36 49.68
CA SER A 262 -2.36 23.09 48.40
C SER A 262 -1.54 23.59 47.22
N ILE A 263 -0.98 24.81 47.31
CA ILE A 263 -0.12 25.38 46.27
C ILE A 263 1.14 24.54 46.08
N VAL A 264 1.81 24.13 47.16
CA VAL A 264 3.03 23.29 47.07
C VAL A 264 2.73 21.94 46.40
N ILE A 265 1.63 21.29 46.76
CA ILE A 265 1.24 20.01 46.16
C ILE A 265 0.82 20.20 44.71
N ALA A 266 0.10 21.27 44.38
CA ALA A 266 -0.26 21.59 43.00
C ALA A 266 0.99 21.83 42.14
N ILE A 267 1.96 22.61 42.64
CA ILE A 267 3.24 22.83 41.98
C ILE A 267 4.01 21.51 41.82
N GLY A 268 4.01 20.65 42.84
CA GLY A 268 4.66 19.34 42.80
C GLY A 268 4.05 18.40 41.77
N LEU A 269 2.72 18.29 41.75
CA LEU A 269 1.99 17.47 40.77
C LEU A 269 2.17 18.01 39.36
N PHE A 270 2.07 19.32 39.18
CA PHE A 270 2.32 19.98 37.90
C PHE A 270 3.76 19.74 37.43
N GLY A 271 4.75 19.99 38.28
CA GLY A 271 6.15 19.80 37.94
C GLY A 271 6.50 18.35 37.62
N PHE A 272 5.89 17.38 38.32
CA PHE A 272 6.09 15.96 38.03
C PHE A 272 5.43 15.55 36.71
N GLY A 273 4.19 15.96 36.47
CA GLY A 273 3.47 15.65 35.23
C GLY A 273 4.03 16.36 33.99
N ALA A 274 4.59 17.56 34.17
CA ALA A 274 5.17 18.35 33.09
C ALA A 274 6.68 18.14 32.94
N LYS A 275 7.32 17.29 33.76
CA LYS A 275 8.79 17.09 33.76
C LYS A 275 9.35 16.77 32.36
N ASP A 276 8.64 15.94 31.61
CA ASP A 276 9.05 15.48 30.28
C ASP A 276 8.66 16.48 29.17
N ARG A 277 7.77 17.43 29.48
CA ARG A 277 7.21 18.42 28.54
C ARG A 277 7.86 19.81 28.65
N ILE A 278 8.52 20.12 29.77
CA ILE A 278 9.10 21.44 30.05
C ILE A 278 10.52 21.61 29.48
N GLY A 279 11.31 20.52 29.43
CA GLY A 279 12.75 20.62 29.16
C GLY A 279 13.09 21.03 27.74
N GLN A 280 12.71 20.21 26.77
CA GLN A 280 13.04 20.38 25.36
C GLN A 280 11.87 19.88 24.49
N PRO A 281 11.70 20.39 23.26
CA PRO A 281 10.70 19.84 22.36
C PRO A 281 11.00 18.37 22.05
N GLN A 282 9.97 17.64 21.65
CA GLN A 282 10.11 16.23 21.29
C GLN A 282 9.86 16.05 19.79
N LEU A 283 10.49 15.02 19.22
CA LEU A 283 10.34 14.63 17.83
C LEU A 283 10.04 13.13 17.79
N ASN A 284 8.94 12.73 17.17
CA ASN A 284 8.68 11.34 16.81
C ASN A 284 8.93 11.14 15.31
N GLU A 285 9.66 10.08 14.98
CA GLU A 285 9.87 9.58 13.63
C GLU A 285 9.08 8.27 13.49
N PHE A 286 8.21 8.18 12.49
CA PHE A 286 7.34 7.04 12.28
C PHE A 286 7.29 6.69 10.80
N SER A 287 7.68 5.49 10.40
CA SER A 287 7.69 5.15 8.97
C SER A 287 7.37 3.69 8.69
N VAL A 288 6.87 3.46 7.49
CA VAL A 288 6.82 2.14 6.87
C VAL A 288 7.61 2.18 5.57
N MET A 289 8.53 1.23 5.36
CA MET A 289 9.36 1.18 4.16
C MET A 289 9.45 -0.22 3.58
N LYS A 290 9.28 -0.34 2.27
CA LYS A 290 9.60 -1.53 1.51
C LYS A 290 11.09 -1.55 1.17
N LEU A 291 11.77 -2.59 1.62
CA LEU A 291 13.14 -2.88 1.26
C LEU A 291 13.17 -3.57 -0.10
N GLN A 292 14.09 -3.15 -0.95
CA GLN A 292 14.29 -3.74 -2.26
C GLN A 292 15.76 -4.08 -2.43
N PRO A 293 16.14 -5.37 -2.55
CA PRO A 293 17.51 -5.73 -2.80
C PRO A 293 18.06 -5.01 -4.05
N ASN A 294 19.19 -4.32 -3.89
CA ASN A 294 19.87 -3.55 -4.94
C ASN A 294 19.11 -2.34 -5.53
N LYS A 295 18.00 -1.92 -4.91
CA LYS A 295 17.24 -0.71 -5.28
C LYS A 295 16.98 0.15 -4.06
N GLN A 296 16.61 1.41 -4.26
CA GLN A 296 16.23 2.28 -3.14
C GLN A 296 15.02 1.70 -2.40
N ALA A 297 15.08 1.75 -1.08
CA ALA A 297 13.89 1.47 -0.28
C ALA A 297 12.91 2.63 -0.42
N TYR A 298 11.61 2.35 -0.41
CA TYR A 298 10.59 3.38 -0.54
C TYR A 298 9.42 3.12 0.40
N GLY A 299 8.69 4.17 0.74
CA GLY A 299 7.50 4.05 1.56
C GLY A 299 7.05 5.40 2.07
N PHE A 300 6.59 5.45 3.30
CA PHE A 300 5.99 6.64 3.89
C PHE A 300 6.60 6.94 5.25
N ALA A 301 6.82 8.22 5.53
CA ALA A 301 7.30 8.71 6.80
C ALA A 301 6.40 9.83 7.34
N SER A 302 6.28 9.85 8.66
CA SER A 302 5.58 10.85 9.44
C SER A 302 6.53 11.39 10.49
N PHE A 303 6.62 12.71 10.61
CA PHE A 303 7.46 13.40 11.56
C PHE A 303 6.59 14.30 12.43
N ALA A 304 6.44 13.94 13.71
CA ALA A 304 5.65 14.70 14.66
C ALA A 304 6.56 15.49 15.60
N LEU A 305 6.26 16.77 15.78
CA LEU A 305 6.89 17.68 16.71
C LEU A 305 5.95 17.96 17.87
N PHE A 306 6.46 17.87 19.11
CA PHE A 306 5.74 18.30 20.31
C PHE A 306 6.44 19.54 20.90
N SER A 307 5.70 20.65 21.00
CA SER A 307 6.22 21.91 21.51
C SER A 307 6.40 21.89 23.02
N ASN A 308 7.52 22.42 23.51
CA ASN A 308 7.76 22.63 24.95
C ASN A 308 7.42 24.06 25.41
N ASN A 309 7.37 25.01 24.48
CA ASN A 309 6.94 26.40 24.70
C ASN A 309 6.15 26.91 23.50
N SER A 310 5.50 28.07 23.65
CA SER A 310 4.86 28.72 22.52
C SER A 310 5.85 29.45 21.62
N GLY A 311 5.55 29.55 20.34
CA GLY A 311 6.28 30.33 19.34
C GLY A 311 6.65 29.49 18.13
N ASP A 312 7.61 29.97 17.35
CA ASP A 312 7.90 29.36 16.06
C ASP A 312 8.77 28.09 16.20
N TYR A 313 8.46 27.11 15.37
CA TYR A 313 9.21 25.87 15.22
C TYR A 313 9.48 25.61 13.75
N MET A 314 10.75 25.42 13.40
CA MET A 314 11.15 25.01 12.06
C MET A 314 11.62 23.57 12.10
N LEU A 315 10.82 22.68 11.51
CA LEU A 315 11.17 21.28 11.30
C LEU A 315 11.96 21.17 9.99
N SER A 316 13.17 20.64 10.07
CA SER A 316 14.07 20.48 8.94
C SER A 316 14.24 19.01 8.65
N ILE A 317 13.83 18.58 7.46
CA ILE A 317 13.89 17.20 6.98
C ILE A 317 14.85 17.16 5.80
N ASN A 318 16.02 16.58 6.00
CA ASN A 318 17.13 16.62 5.06
C ASN A 318 17.15 15.33 4.22
N GLU A 319 16.02 15.06 3.57
CA GLU A 319 15.77 13.87 2.75
C GLU A 319 15.26 14.34 1.39
N GLU A 320 16.06 14.15 0.33
CA GLU A 320 15.81 14.76 -0.98
C GLU A 320 14.48 14.33 -1.61
N THR A 321 14.12 13.07 -1.41
CA THR A 321 12.92 12.43 -1.95
C THR A 321 11.70 12.62 -1.04
N PHE A 322 11.86 13.20 0.16
CA PHE A 322 10.73 13.41 1.05
C PHE A 322 9.77 14.46 0.48
N ALA A 323 8.52 14.04 0.38
CA ALA A 323 7.48 14.81 -0.28
C ALA A 323 6.25 14.91 0.67
N GLY A 324 6.48 15.45 1.86
CA GLY A 324 5.47 15.55 2.91
C GLY A 324 4.75 16.89 2.99
N PHE A 325 3.50 16.84 3.45
CA PHE A 325 2.69 18.02 3.78
C PHE A 325 2.39 18.08 5.27
N PRO A 326 2.30 19.29 5.85
CA PRO A 326 1.86 19.46 7.22
C PRO A 326 0.38 19.10 7.31
N TYR A 327 0.02 18.37 8.37
CA TYR A 327 -1.37 18.07 8.68
C TYR A 327 -1.70 18.61 10.07
N SER A 328 -2.73 19.45 10.15
CA SER A 328 -3.23 19.99 11.41
C SER A 328 -4.48 19.21 11.82
N THR A 329 -4.33 18.29 12.77
CA THR A 329 -5.48 17.55 13.32
C THR A 329 -6.32 18.48 14.19
N ASN A 330 -7.44 18.97 13.65
CA ASN A 330 -8.59 19.39 14.46
C ASN A 330 -9.81 18.58 14.02
N GLN A 331 -9.82 17.28 14.33
CA GLN A 331 -10.84 16.28 13.94
C GLN A 331 -12.29 16.59 14.42
N TYR A 332 -12.54 17.70 15.12
CA TYR A 332 -13.90 18.10 15.53
C TYR A 332 -14.67 18.92 14.48
N SER A 333 -14.15 19.09 13.26
CA SER A 333 -14.80 19.81 12.16
C SER A 333 -15.77 18.94 11.33
N TYR A 334 -16.54 18.03 11.94
CA TYR A 334 -17.72 17.43 11.28
C TYR A 334 -18.87 18.45 11.09
N ARG A 335 -18.71 19.69 11.57
CA ARG A 335 -19.61 20.83 11.36
C ARG A 335 -18.92 21.99 10.67
N GLY A 336 -18.69 21.88 9.35
CA GLY A 336 -18.69 23.00 8.40
C GLY A 336 -17.80 24.22 8.70
N GLY A 337 -16.80 24.08 9.57
CA GLY A 337 -15.81 25.11 9.88
C GLY A 337 -14.45 24.58 9.47
N TYR A 338 -14.00 24.94 8.27
CA TYR A 338 -12.59 24.93 7.96
C TYR A 338 -11.97 26.05 8.81
N GLU A 339 -11.61 25.76 10.06
CA GLU A 339 -10.55 26.55 10.68
C GLU A 339 -9.34 26.33 9.78
N GLN A 340 -8.88 27.41 9.15
CA GLN A 340 -7.71 27.38 8.31
C GLN A 340 -6.60 26.67 9.11
N ALA A 341 -5.92 25.72 8.46
CA ALA A 341 -4.61 25.28 8.93
C ALA A 341 -3.81 26.53 9.35
N GLY A 342 -2.98 26.39 10.38
CA GLY A 342 -2.08 27.48 10.80
C GLY A 342 -1.33 28.09 9.62
N GLN A 343 -0.68 29.23 9.83
CA GLN A 343 0.21 29.84 8.84
C GLN A 343 1.47 28.97 8.69
N ASP A 344 1.30 27.74 8.21
CA ASP A 344 2.37 26.78 8.01
C ASP A 344 3.01 27.10 6.66
N VAL A 345 4.32 27.38 6.69
CA VAL A 345 5.06 27.75 5.48
C VAL A 345 6.05 26.66 5.12
N LEU A 346 5.89 26.13 3.91
CA LEU A 346 6.75 25.11 3.32
C LEU A 346 7.86 25.77 2.49
N TYR A 347 9.11 25.44 2.81
CA TYR A 347 10.28 25.83 2.04
C TYR A 347 11.02 24.57 1.61
N LYS A 348 10.95 24.22 0.31
CA LYS A 348 11.74 23.11 -0.26
C LYS A 348 12.97 23.69 -0.98
N ASN A 349 14.16 23.42 -0.45
CA ASN A 349 15.44 23.82 -1.03
C ASN A 349 16.25 22.56 -1.33
N ALA A 350 16.64 22.33 -2.59
CA ALA A 350 17.50 21.25 -3.11
C ALA A 350 17.97 20.21 -2.06
N GLY A 351 17.15 19.20 -1.78
CA GLY A 351 17.48 18.10 -0.86
C GLY A 351 16.86 18.20 0.55
N GLN A 352 16.30 19.35 0.91
CA GLN A 352 15.82 19.67 2.25
C GLN A 352 14.42 20.27 2.19
N LEU A 353 13.52 19.73 3.02
CA LEU A 353 12.21 20.31 3.31
C LEU A 353 12.24 20.97 4.68
N ASP A 354 12.13 22.29 4.69
CA ASP A 354 11.92 23.08 5.90
C ASP A 354 10.43 23.42 6.03
N VAL A 355 9.83 23.05 7.16
CA VAL A 355 8.44 23.39 7.49
C VAL A 355 8.45 24.32 8.70
N LEU A 356 8.04 25.56 8.47
CA LEU A 356 7.86 26.56 9.52
C LEU A 356 6.43 26.49 10.06
N PHE A 357 6.30 26.12 11.32
CA PHE A 357 5.08 26.25 12.09
C PHE A 357 5.14 27.55 12.89
N GLU A 358 4.33 28.52 12.52
CA GLU A 358 4.24 29.82 13.20
C GLU A 358 3.28 29.75 14.40
N ASP A 359 3.58 30.54 15.44
CA ASP A 359 2.69 30.74 16.60
C ASP A 359 2.18 29.44 17.26
N VAL A 360 3.01 28.39 17.32
CA VAL A 360 2.65 27.10 17.92
C VAL A 360 2.33 27.29 19.41
N GLU A 361 1.27 26.67 19.90
CA GLU A 361 0.85 26.77 21.30
C GLU A 361 1.76 25.97 22.24
N TYR A 362 1.61 26.16 23.56
CA TYR A 362 2.24 25.29 24.54
C TYR A 362 1.71 23.87 24.43
N TRP A 363 2.61 22.88 24.37
CA TRP A 363 2.28 21.45 24.39
C TRP A 363 1.34 21.02 23.26
N ALA A 364 1.58 21.62 22.09
CA ALA A 364 0.87 21.32 20.86
C ALA A 364 1.70 20.36 20.00
N VAL A 365 0.99 19.57 19.20
CA VAL A 365 1.59 18.69 18.19
C VAL A 365 1.49 19.35 16.82
N ARG A 366 2.54 19.22 16.04
CA ARG A 366 2.57 19.52 14.60
C ARG A 366 3.16 18.32 13.88
N ASN A 367 2.66 18.00 12.69
CA ASN A 367 3.07 16.81 11.97
C ASN A 367 3.26 17.11 10.50
N VAL A 368 4.28 16.49 9.90
CA VAL A 368 4.50 16.45 8.45
C VAL A 368 4.55 14.99 8.02
N THR A 369 3.71 14.59 7.08
CA THR A 369 3.64 13.20 6.61
C THR A 369 3.68 13.13 5.09
N GLY A 370 4.37 12.13 4.57
CA GLY A 370 4.41 11.88 3.15
C GLY A 370 5.28 10.70 2.72
N PRO A 371 5.32 10.46 1.41
CA PRO A 371 6.28 9.56 0.77
C PRO A 371 7.73 9.89 1.07
N ILE A 372 8.56 8.86 1.06
CA ILE A 372 10.01 8.97 1.18
C ILE A 372 10.68 7.79 0.47
N GLU A 373 11.89 8.02 -0.01
CA GLU A 373 12.81 6.98 -0.46
C GLU A 373 14.12 7.07 0.32
N LYS A 374 14.81 5.95 0.48
CA LYS A 374 16.06 5.85 1.23
C LYS A 374 17.05 4.95 0.50
N ASP A 375 18.34 5.16 0.77
CA ASP A 375 19.46 4.53 0.08
C ASP A 375 19.35 3.00 -0.08
N ALA A 376 19.88 2.52 -1.20
CA ALA A 376 19.73 1.17 -1.74
C ALA A 376 20.47 0.04 -0.99
N GLN A 377 20.88 0.26 0.25
CA GLN A 377 21.72 -0.69 1.01
C GLN A 377 20.95 -1.47 2.09
N MET A 378 19.68 -1.14 2.34
CA MET A 378 18.91 -1.81 3.39
C MET A 378 18.30 -3.11 2.86
N ALA A 379 18.75 -4.25 3.40
CA ALA A 379 18.20 -5.55 3.03
C ALA A 379 18.19 -6.56 4.19
N LEU A 380 17.26 -7.49 4.12
CA LEU A 380 17.25 -8.75 4.85
C LEU A 380 17.72 -9.85 3.89
N THR A 381 19.02 -10.12 3.86
CA THR A 381 19.58 -11.18 3.02
C THR A 381 19.15 -12.52 3.61
N HIS A 382 18.57 -13.40 2.80
CA HIS A 382 18.04 -14.66 3.29
C HIS A 382 18.27 -15.79 2.29
N ASP A 383 18.35 -16.99 2.84
CA ASP A 383 18.44 -18.27 2.13
C ASP A 383 17.55 -19.23 2.90
N LEU A 384 16.33 -19.43 2.41
CA LEU A 384 15.29 -20.19 3.08
C LEU A 384 14.79 -21.29 2.16
N VAL A 385 14.55 -22.46 2.74
CA VAL A 385 13.93 -23.59 2.07
C VAL A 385 12.65 -23.98 2.82
N VAL A 386 11.60 -24.30 2.07
CA VAL A 386 10.38 -24.93 2.61
C VAL A 386 10.29 -26.39 2.16
N VAL A 387 10.08 -27.29 3.14
CA VAL A 387 9.82 -28.72 2.92
C VAL A 387 8.51 -29.08 3.61
N ASP A 388 7.52 -29.52 2.83
CA ASP A 388 6.12 -29.68 3.23
C ASP A 388 5.50 -28.39 3.81
N LYS A 389 5.80 -28.09 5.07
CA LYS A 389 5.36 -26.90 5.82
C LYS A 389 6.44 -26.34 6.74
N GLU A 390 7.61 -26.97 6.82
CA GLU A 390 8.69 -26.51 7.66
C GLU A 390 9.58 -25.56 6.85
N VAL A 391 9.63 -24.29 7.26
CA VAL A 391 10.52 -23.29 6.69
C VAL A 391 11.79 -23.29 7.52
N SER A 392 12.94 -23.45 6.87
CA SER A 392 14.25 -23.44 7.54
C SER A 392 15.31 -22.73 6.70
N GLY A 393 16.33 -22.19 7.36
CA GLY A 393 17.45 -21.56 6.67
C GLY A 393 18.05 -20.42 7.47
N THR A 394 18.56 -19.40 6.77
CA THR A 394 19.26 -18.26 7.39
C THR A 394 18.68 -16.92 6.96
N ILE A 395 18.70 -15.97 7.89
CA ILE A 395 18.33 -14.57 7.65
C ILE A 395 19.42 -13.68 8.25
N LYS A 396 19.89 -12.71 7.48
CA LYS A 396 20.93 -11.75 7.87
C LYS A 396 20.40 -10.33 7.82
N ASN A 397 20.62 -9.60 8.91
CA ASN A 397 20.28 -8.18 8.99
C ASN A 397 21.36 -7.32 8.32
N ASP A 398 21.17 -7.01 7.04
CA ASP A 398 21.98 -6.07 6.26
C ASP A 398 21.28 -4.70 6.15
N THR A 399 20.34 -4.37 7.05
CA THR A 399 19.62 -3.09 7.02
C THR A 399 20.48 -1.92 7.52
N GLY A 400 21.55 -2.20 8.28
CA GLY A 400 22.36 -1.19 8.96
C GLY A 400 21.78 -0.68 10.29
N TYR A 401 20.61 -1.16 10.69
CA TYR A 401 19.91 -0.77 11.92
C TYR A 401 19.63 -1.99 12.82
N GLN A 402 19.55 -1.75 14.13
CA GLN A 402 19.17 -2.79 15.09
C GLN A 402 17.71 -3.18 14.85
N ILE A 403 17.46 -4.46 14.61
CA ILE A 403 16.09 -4.99 14.55
C ILE A 403 15.72 -5.46 15.95
N GLU A 404 14.71 -4.82 16.53
CA GLU A 404 14.18 -5.15 17.85
C GLU A 404 13.27 -6.38 17.78
N GLU A 405 12.49 -6.49 16.71
CA GLU A 405 11.64 -7.64 16.44
C GLU A 405 11.57 -7.92 14.94
N LEU A 406 11.80 -9.17 14.56
CA LEU A 406 11.61 -9.69 13.21
C LEU A 406 10.45 -10.68 13.21
N PHE A 407 9.59 -10.59 12.19
CA PHE A 407 8.50 -11.52 11.95
C PHE A 407 8.54 -12.06 10.53
N PHE A 408 8.12 -13.30 10.35
CA PHE A 408 7.71 -13.85 9.06
C PHE A 408 6.19 -13.82 8.96
N LYS A 409 5.64 -13.26 7.88
CA LYS A 409 4.20 -13.11 7.70
C LYS A 409 3.74 -13.63 6.34
N THR A 410 2.64 -14.39 6.34
CA THR A 410 1.96 -14.93 5.15
C THR A 410 0.45 -14.84 5.39
N GLY A 411 -0.27 -14.13 4.52
CA GLY A 411 -1.66 -13.78 4.76
C GLY A 411 -1.86 -13.17 6.16
N ASN A 412 -2.81 -13.74 6.91
CA ASN A 412 -3.10 -13.36 8.29
C ASN A 412 -2.20 -14.03 9.34
N THR A 413 -1.35 -14.98 8.96
CA THR A 413 -0.49 -15.74 9.88
C THR A 413 0.85 -15.02 10.08
N GLU A 414 1.33 -14.96 11.32
CA GLU A 414 2.60 -14.33 11.69
C GLU A 414 3.39 -15.25 12.63
N VAL A 415 4.71 -15.36 12.39
CA VAL A 415 5.67 -16.06 13.24
C VAL A 415 6.74 -15.09 13.70
N SER A 416 6.95 -14.96 15.01
CA SER A 416 8.02 -14.13 15.58
C SER A 416 9.36 -14.88 15.51
N LEU A 417 10.38 -14.20 14.99
CA LEU A 417 11.76 -14.68 14.84
C LEU A 417 12.72 -14.02 15.84
N GLY A 418 12.24 -13.03 16.61
CA GLY A 418 13.01 -12.34 17.65
C GLY A 418 13.88 -11.18 17.14
N PRO A 419 14.70 -10.57 18.02
CA PRO A 419 15.61 -9.49 17.66
C PRO A 419 16.79 -9.99 16.79
N VAL A 420 17.30 -9.13 15.91
CA VAL A 420 18.48 -9.43 15.07
C VAL A 420 19.42 -8.23 15.05
N ALA A 421 20.63 -8.40 15.56
CA ALA A 421 21.62 -7.33 15.63
C ALA A 421 22.15 -6.93 14.24
N ILE A 422 22.74 -5.73 14.16
CA ILE A 422 23.30 -5.19 12.91
C ILE A 422 24.37 -6.15 12.36
N GLY A 423 24.17 -6.66 11.15
CA GLY A 423 25.07 -7.60 10.48
C GLY A 423 25.02 -9.03 11.00
N GLU A 424 24.15 -9.33 11.98
CA GLU A 424 23.95 -10.68 12.52
C GLU A 424 23.21 -11.56 11.52
N THR A 425 23.58 -12.84 11.49
CA THR A 425 22.85 -13.91 10.77
C THR A 425 22.25 -14.85 11.81
N ILE A 426 20.94 -15.06 11.72
CA ILE A 426 20.21 -16.03 12.54
C ILE A 426 19.85 -17.26 11.71
N GLU A 427 19.85 -18.43 12.36
CA GLU A 427 19.25 -19.65 11.81
C GLU A 427 17.80 -19.73 12.28
N VAL A 428 16.89 -20.02 11.36
CA VAL A 428 15.45 -20.13 11.64
C VAL A 428 14.93 -21.51 11.23
N SER A 429 13.98 -22.02 12.01
CA SER A 429 13.18 -23.21 11.69
C SER A 429 11.82 -23.04 12.35
N PHE A 430 10.75 -23.04 11.55
CA PHE A 430 9.37 -22.90 12.03
C PHE A 430 8.38 -23.58 11.09
N GLU A 431 7.26 -24.03 11.66
CA GLU A 431 6.15 -24.62 10.90
C GLU A 431 5.21 -23.54 10.36
N ALA A 432 5.08 -23.46 9.04
CA ALA A 432 4.09 -22.65 8.35
C ALA A 432 2.72 -23.35 8.35
N LYS A 433 1.65 -22.56 8.43
CA LYS A 433 0.27 -23.08 8.40
C LYS A 433 -0.06 -23.75 7.04
N ASN A 434 0.42 -23.14 5.96
CA ASN A 434 0.15 -23.53 4.57
C ASN A 434 1.46 -23.83 3.83
N GLN A 435 1.38 -24.71 2.83
CA GLN A 435 2.52 -25.08 1.98
C GLN A 435 2.83 -24.01 0.92
N ILE A 436 1.83 -23.18 0.63
CA ILE A 436 1.90 -22.09 -0.32
C ILE A 436 1.62 -20.81 0.46
N PHE A 437 2.46 -19.81 0.19
CA PHE A 437 2.42 -18.54 0.87
C PHE A 437 1.49 -17.58 0.16
N ALA A 438 1.04 -16.57 0.89
CA ALA A 438 0.14 -15.53 0.41
C ALA A 438 0.65 -14.16 0.86
N THR A 439 0.27 -13.15 0.09
CA THR A 439 0.52 -11.74 0.42
C THR A 439 0.09 -11.43 1.86
N PRO A 440 0.94 -10.79 2.69
CA PRO A 440 0.55 -10.36 4.03
C PRO A 440 -0.67 -9.43 4.03
N THR A 441 -1.52 -9.59 5.04
CA THR A 441 -2.72 -8.77 5.27
C THR A 441 -2.75 -8.20 6.70
N SER A 442 -3.41 -7.06 6.90
CA SER A 442 -3.57 -6.40 8.21
C SER A 442 -4.89 -6.80 8.88
N ASN A 443 -4.85 -7.22 10.15
CA ASN A 443 -6.06 -7.57 10.91
C ASN A 443 -6.66 -6.34 11.62
N TYR A 444 -7.68 -5.70 11.05
CA TYR A 444 -8.24 -4.45 11.60
C TYR A 444 -9.27 -4.63 12.73
N TYR A 445 -10.07 -5.70 12.72
CA TYR A 445 -11.15 -5.88 13.72
C TYR A 445 -10.66 -6.11 15.16
N HIS A 446 -9.35 -6.34 15.35
CA HIS A 446 -8.70 -6.42 16.64
C HIS A 446 -7.88 -5.14 16.91
N GLN A 447 -8.53 -3.97 16.86
CA GLN A 447 -7.87 -2.75 17.31
C GLN A 447 -7.45 -2.89 18.77
N THR A 448 -6.14 -2.99 18.99
CA THR A 448 -5.54 -2.79 20.30
C THR A 448 -5.87 -1.38 20.75
N ASN A 449 -6.50 -1.20 21.91
CA ASN A 449 -6.69 0.16 22.42
C ASN A 449 -5.33 0.77 22.68
N VAL A 450 -5.16 2.04 22.32
CA VAL A 450 -3.95 2.84 22.62
C VAL A 450 -3.59 2.76 24.11
N ASP A 451 -4.59 2.62 24.98
CA ASP A 451 -4.42 2.53 26.43
C ASP A 451 -3.87 1.18 26.92
N ASP A 452 -3.95 0.13 26.09
CA ASP A 452 -3.49 -1.22 26.44
C ASP A 452 -2.01 -1.42 26.06
N ASP A 453 -1.63 -1.08 24.82
CA ASP A 453 -0.24 -1.16 24.32
C ASP A 453 -0.01 -0.25 23.09
N LEU A 454 0.79 0.81 23.28
CA LEU A 454 1.12 1.78 22.24
C LEU A 454 1.97 1.18 21.11
N ASP A 455 2.88 0.26 21.42
CA ASP A 455 3.78 -0.30 20.41
C ASP A 455 3.04 -1.32 19.54
N SER A 456 2.13 -2.11 20.13
CA SER A 456 1.19 -2.94 19.35
C SER A 456 0.30 -2.08 18.44
N TYR A 457 -0.27 -0.98 18.96
CA TYR A 457 -1.08 -0.06 18.15
C TYR A 457 -0.29 0.57 16.99
N ARG A 458 0.98 0.92 17.23
CA ARG A 458 1.90 1.42 16.19
C ARG A 458 2.19 0.38 15.12
N LYS A 459 2.49 -0.86 15.51
CA LYS A 459 2.70 -1.98 14.59
C LYS A 459 1.48 -2.18 13.69
N ASP A 460 0.29 -2.29 14.30
CA ASP A 460 -0.97 -2.51 13.58
C ASP A 460 -1.23 -1.39 12.56
N SER A 461 -0.98 -0.13 12.96
CA SER A 461 -1.17 1.02 12.08
C SER A 461 -0.19 1.06 10.91
N LEU A 462 1.09 0.71 11.12
CA LEU A 462 2.08 0.63 10.04
C LEU A 462 1.84 -0.58 9.13
N MET A 463 1.39 -1.71 9.67
CA MET A 463 0.98 -2.87 8.87
C MET A 463 -0.21 -2.53 7.96
N LYS A 464 -1.17 -1.77 8.48
CA LYS A 464 -2.27 -1.23 7.69
C LYS A 464 -1.77 -0.29 6.59
N ALA A 465 -0.88 0.66 6.93
CA ALA A 465 -0.26 1.54 5.95
C ALA A 465 0.50 0.76 4.86
N ALA A 466 1.20 -0.34 5.20
CA ALA A 466 1.85 -1.21 4.23
C ALA A 466 0.86 -1.86 3.27
N SER A 467 -0.23 -2.43 3.80
CA SER A 467 -1.26 -3.13 3.03
C SER A 467 -2.01 -2.17 2.08
N GLU A 468 -2.51 -1.05 2.60
CA GLU A 468 -3.32 -0.08 1.83
C GLU A 468 -2.54 0.59 0.69
N ASN A 469 -1.22 0.71 0.84
CA ASN A 469 -0.34 1.37 -0.13
C ASN A 469 0.51 0.38 -0.96
N GLY A 470 0.17 -0.90 -0.94
CA GLY A 470 0.75 -1.91 -1.84
C GLY A 470 2.23 -2.21 -1.60
N LEU A 471 2.72 -2.09 -0.36
CA LEU A 471 4.13 -2.34 -0.04
C LEU A 471 4.49 -3.84 0.02
N PHE A 472 3.50 -4.73 -0.04
CA PHE A 472 3.70 -6.17 -0.16
C PHE A 472 3.65 -6.62 -1.62
N ASP A 473 4.58 -7.51 -2.00
CA ASP A 473 4.51 -8.16 -3.30
C ASP A 473 3.40 -9.21 -3.30
N GLN A 474 2.61 -9.24 -4.37
CA GLN A 474 1.51 -10.17 -4.50
C GLN A 474 2.01 -11.62 -4.60
N GLY A 475 1.33 -12.53 -3.90
CA GLY A 475 1.63 -13.96 -3.89
C GLY A 475 2.79 -14.34 -2.97
N LEU A 476 3.61 -13.38 -2.51
CA LEU A 476 4.79 -13.66 -1.72
C LEU A 476 4.57 -13.38 -0.22
N PRO A 477 5.16 -14.18 0.69
CA PRO A 477 5.25 -13.83 2.08
C PRO A 477 6.25 -12.68 2.28
N ALA A 478 6.26 -12.07 3.46
CA ALA A 478 7.21 -11.01 3.78
C ALA A 478 7.80 -11.14 5.18
N PHE A 479 9.02 -10.63 5.32
CA PHE A 479 9.59 -10.25 6.60
C PHE A 479 9.07 -8.89 7.01
N ILE A 480 8.67 -8.78 8.28
CA ILE A 480 8.31 -7.53 8.95
C ILE A 480 9.37 -7.28 10.03
N ALA A 481 10.18 -6.25 9.88
CA ALA A 481 11.19 -5.88 10.86
C ALA A 481 10.85 -4.55 11.52
N ILE A 482 10.95 -4.50 12.85
CA ILE A 482 10.73 -3.29 13.64
C ILE A 482 12.09 -2.78 14.12
N THR A 483 12.35 -1.50 13.89
CA THR A 483 13.53 -0.81 14.43
C THR A 483 13.14 0.51 15.09
N ASN A 484 13.79 0.80 16.21
CA ASN A 484 13.66 2.05 16.96
C ASN A 484 14.89 2.96 16.76
N ASP A 485 15.84 2.58 15.90
CA ASP A 485 16.95 3.44 15.50
C ASP A 485 16.43 4.57 14.61
N SER A 486 17.07 5.74 14.65
CA SER A 486 16.72 6.87 13.78
C SER A 486 17.25 6.62 12.38
N ILE A 487 16.34 6.51 11.40
CA ILE A 487 16.68 6.27 9.99
C ILE A 487 16.88 7.58 9.22
N PHE A 488 16.23 8.67 9.65
CA PHE A 488 16.12 9.91 8.87
C PHE A 488 16.85 11.09 9.52
N ASP A 489 17.40 11.96 8.67
CA ASP A 489 18.02 13.21 9.11
C ASP A 489 16.95 14.30 9.30
N VAL A 490 16.31 14.28 10.47
CA VAL A 490 15.27 15.25 10.86
C VAL A 490 15.64 15.98 12.14
N GLU A 491 15.48 17.31 12.16
CA GLU A 491 15.77 18.12 13.34
C GLU A 491 14.81 19.30 13.51
N ILE A 492 14.78 19.84 14.74
CA ILE A 492 14.10 21.10 15.04
C ILE A 492 15.18 22.18 15.05
N LYS A 493 15.24 23.01 14.00
CA LYS A 493 16.34 23.97 13.82
C LYS A 493 16.52 24.87 15.03
N GLY A 494 17.74 24.89 15.56
CA GLY A 494 18.12 25.73 16.69
C GLY A 494 17.61 25.28 18.07
N LYS A 495 16.95 24.12 18.17
CA LYS A 495 16.46 23.56 19.44
C LYS A 495 16.91 22.09 19.58
N PRO A 496 17.66 21.71 20.63
CA PRO A 496 17.87 20.29 20.91
C PRO A 496 16.50 19.63 21.16
N SER A 497 16.30 18.41 20.66
CA SER A 497 15.04 17.69 20.81
C SER A 497 15.25 16.30 21.42
N LYS A 498 14.22 15.81 22.12
CA LYS A 498 14.15 14.39 22.50
C LYS A 498 13.54 13.62 21.33
N LYS A 499 14.32 12.74 20.69
CA LYS A 499 13.84 11.90 19.60
C LYS A 499 13.28 10.57 20.10
N SER A 500 12.22 10.09 19.45
CA SER A 500 11.70 8.73 19.52
C SER A 500 11.45 8.26 18.09
N SER A 501 11.83 7.05 17.77
CA SER A 501 11.70 6.51 16.42
C SER A 501 11.00 5.15 16.49
N TYR A 502 10.14 4.87 15.53
CA TYR A 502 9.47 3.57 15.39
C TYR A 502 9.20 3.32 13.90
N HIS A 503 9.93 2.36 13.34
CA HIS A 503 9.94 2.10 11.91
C HIS A 503 9.61 0.64 11.63
N LEU A 504 8.75 0.41 10.64
CA LEU A 504 8.41 -0.91 10.13
C LEU A 504 9.03 -1.06 8.73
N LEU A 505 9.91 -2.03 8.59
CA LEU A 505 10.53 -2.39 7.33
C LEU A 505 9.87 -3.67 6.82
N VAL A 506 9.43 -3.67 5.56
CA VAL A 506 8.85 -4.83 4.89
C VAL A 506 9.76 -5.29 3.76
N GLN A 507 10.02 -6.59 3.67
CA GLN A 507 10.73 -7.16 2.54
C GLN A 507 10.10 -8.49 2.15
N SER A 508 9.84 -8.69 0.86
CA SER A 508 9.37 -9.98 0.35
C SER A 508 10.39 -11.08 0.65
N ALA A 509 9.89 -12.22 1.07
CA ALA A 509 10.67 -13.40 1.42
C ALA A 509 10.58 -14.41 0.27
N HIS A 510 11.67 -14.55 -0.49
CA HIS A 510 11.81 -15.60 -1.48
C HIS A 510 12.28 -16.87 -0.76
N ILE A 511 11.51 -17.94 -0.92
CA ILE A 511 11.78 -19.21 -0.25
C ILE A 511 11.92 -20.25 -1.35
N GLU A 512 13.09 -20.89 -1.42
CA GLU A 512 13.30 -22.02 -2.30
C GLU A 512 12.41 -23.18 -1.83
N ARG A 513 11.77 -23.85 -2.78
CA ARG A 513 10.89 -24.98 -2.46
C ARG A 513 11.57 -26.26 -2.87
N GLU A 514 11.73 -27.18 -1.93
CA GLU A 514 11.92 -28.58 -2.30
C GLU A 514 10.54 -29.17 -2.58
N MET A 515 10.33 -29.55 -3.84
CA MET A 515 9.02 -29.95 -4.37
C MET A 515 8.40 -31.09 -3.55
N SER A 516 7.25 -30.82 -2.92
CA SER A 516 6.30 -31.87 -2.57
C SER A 516 5.56 -32.28 -3.85
N GLU A 517 5.34 -33.58 -4.09
CA GLU A 517 4.66 -34.04 -5.31
C GLU A 517 3.27 -33.38 -5.50
N SER A 518 2.57 -33.03 -4.41
CA SER A 518 1.24 -32.41 -4.46
C SER A 518 1.12 -31.15 -3.59
N PHE A 519 0.10 -30.33 -3.86
CA PHE A 519 -0.33 -29.22 -3.02
C PHE A 519 -1.84 -29.25 -2.73
N ASP A 520 -2.24 -28.61 -1.63
CA ASP A 520 -3.63 -28.37 -1.22
C ASP A 520 -3.71 -26.95 -0.66
N ILE A 521 -4.45 -26.07 -1.34
CA ILE A 521 -4.57 -24.65 -0.97
C ILE A 521 -6.02 -24.22 -0.80
N GLU A 522 -6.23 -23.37 0.19
CA GLU A 522 -7.45 -22.58 0.35
C GLU A 522 -7.17 -21.16 -0.18
N LEU A 523 -7.80 -20.77 -1.29
CA LEU A 523 -7.59 -19.44 -1.89
C LEU A 523 -8.24 -18.30 -1.09
N ASN A 524 -8.94 -18.61 -0.01
CA ASN A 524 -9.56 -17.63 0.90
C ASN A 524 -8.54 -16.74 1.62
N GLU A 525 -7.28 -17.13 1.64
CA GLU A 525 -6.19 -16.30 2.15
C GLU A 525 -5.61 -15.35 1.08
N ILE A 526 -6.03 -15.47 -0.18
CA ILE A 526 -5.66 -14.59 -1.29
C ILE A 526 -6.77 -13.56 -1.48
N ARG A 527 -6.39 -12.28 -1.57
CA ARG A 527 -7.33 -11.19 -1.83
C ARG A 527 -7.69 -11.18 -3.32
N PRO A 528 -8.96 -11.41 -3.72
CA PRO A 528 -9.38 -11.26 -5.10
C PRO A 528 -9.54 -9.78 -5.46
N ASP A 529 -9.51 -9.49 -6.76
CA ASP A 529 -9.99 -8.22 -7.29
C ASP A 529 -11.51 -8.28 -7.47
N VAL A 530 -12.23 -7.28 -6.98
CA VAL A 530 -13.70 -7.23 -7.02
C VAL A 530 -14.14 -5.92 -7.67
N TYR A 531 -15.03 -6.02 -8.67
CA TYR A 531 -15.54 -4.87 -9.41
C TYR A 531 -16.96 -5.11 -9.93
N MET A 532 -17.74 -4.04 -10.11
CA MET A 532 -19.08 -4.11 -10.68
C MET A 532 -19.02 -4.20 -12.22
N GLU A 533 -19.68 -5.20 -12.82
CA GLU A 533 -19.92 -5.28 -14.28
C GLU A 533 -21.15 -4.44 -14.66
N SER A 534 -22.23 -4.53 -13.88
CA SER A 534 -23.46 -3.76 -14.08
C SER A 534 -24.22 -3.54 -12.77
N GLY A 535 -25.04 -2.49 -12.66
CA GLY A 535 -25.84 -2.19 -11.47
C GLY A 535 -25.54 -0.84 -10.82
N TYR A 536 -26.08 -0.60 -9.63
CA TYR A 536 -25.84 0.64 -8.87
C TYR A 536 -24.41 0.68 -8.31
N SER A 537 -23.83 1.87 -8.18
CA SER A 537 -22.37 2.07 -8.11
C SER A 537 -21.72 1.90 -6.73
N TYR A 538 -22.45 1.48 -5.69
CA TYR A 538 -21.83 1.27 -4.37
C TYR A 538 -21.20 -0.12 -4.29
N LEU A 539 -19.89 -0.18 -4.10
CA LEU A 539 -19.10 -1.40 -3.90
C LEU A 539 -17.99 -1.11 -2.87
N ASP A 540 -18.18 -1.53 -1.64
CA ASP A 540 -17.19 -1.41 -0.58
C ASP A 540 -16.46 -2.75 -0.34
N THR A 541 -15.25 -2.83 -0.90
CA THR A 541 -14.32 -3.95 -0.76
C THR A 541 -13.36 -3.80 0.41
N TYR A 542 -13.50 -2.75 1.23
CA TYR A 542 -12.60 -2.47 2.34
C TYR A 542 -12.47 -3.65 3.33
N PRO A 543 -13.53 -4.43 3.66
CA PRO A 543 -13.36 -5.62 4.50
C PRO A 543 -12.37 -6.67 3.91
N LEU A 544 -12.26 -6.78 2.58
CA LEU A 544 -11.29 -7.68 1.93
C LEU A 544 -9.85 -7.22 2.17
N GLU A 545 -9.60 -5.92 2.27
CA GLU A 545 -8.28 -5.37 2.62
C GLU A 545 -7.87 -5.73 4.06
N GLU A 546 -8.85 -6.05 4.90
CA GLU A 546 -8.69 -6.46 6.30
C GLU A 546 -8.62 -7.97 6.49
N GLY A 547 -8.60 -8.73 5.37
CA GLY A 547 -8.54 -10.19 5.39
C GLY A 547 -9.88 -10.87 5.69
N GLU A 548 -11.00 -10.13 5.62
CA GLU A 548 -12.33 -10.72 5.71
C GLU A 548 -12.76 -11.35 4.37
N ASN A 549 -13.67 -12.33 4.43
CA ASN A 549 -14.16 -13.05 3.25
C ASN A 549 -15.55 -12.55 2.78
N PHE A 550 -15.79 -11.25 2.87
CA PHE A 550 -17.03 -10.61 2.39
C PHE A 550 -16.78 -9.15 1.98
N PHE A 551 -17.71 -8.57 1.22
CA PHE A 551 -17.72 -7.16 0.85
C PHE A 551 -19.15 -6.62 0.86
N TYR A 552 -19.34 -5.31 0.77
CA TYR A 552 -20.67 -4.71 0.60
C TYR A 552 -20.87 -4.22 -0.82
N ALA A 553 -22.04 -4.49 -1.40
CA ALA A 553 -22.38 -4.00 -2.74
C ALA A 553 -23.87 -3.72 -2.87
N ASP A 554 -24.24 -2.83 -3.79
CA ASP A 554 -25.63 -2.67 -4.22
C ASP A 554 -26.09 -3.82 -5.14
N ALA A 555 -27.34 -3.76 -5.61
CA ALA A 555 -27.83 -4.72 -6.61
C ALA A 555 -27.12 -4.55 -7.96
N GLY A 556 -26.80 -5.69 -8.59
CA GLY A 556 -26.07 -5.73 -9.84
C GLY A 556 -25.37 -7.06 -10.09
N THR A 557 -24.51 -7.03 -11.10
CA THR A 557 -23.57 -8.10 -11.43
C THR A 557 -22.18 -7.67 -11.00
N ILE A 558 -21.59 -8.46 -10.10
CA ILE A 558 -20.27 -8.24 -9.52
C ILE A 558 -19.32 -9.30 -10.07
N MET A 559 -18.14 -8.89 -10.48
CA MET A 559 -17.05 -9.78 -10.89
C MET A 559 -16.08 -9.94 -9.74
N VAL A 560 -15.64 -11.18 -9.53
CA VAL A 560 -14.60 -11.52 -8.56
C VAL A 560 -13.53 -12.30 -9.29
N ASP A 561 -12.31 -11.79 -9.26
CA ASP A 561 -11.16 -12.31 -9.97
C ASP A 561 -10.08 -12.78 -8.99
N TYR A 562 -9.85 -14.09 -8.95
CA TYR A 562 -8.78 -14.70 -8.16
C TYR A 562 -7.58 -14.99 -9.03
N GLN A 563 -6.49 -14.26 -8.82
CA GLN A 563 -5.18 -14.60 -9.36
C GLN A 563 -4.54 -15.71 -8.54
N LEU A 564 -4.20 -16.84 -9.17
CA LEU A 564 -3.40 -17.89 -8.55
C LEU A 564 -1.98 -17.42 -8.27
N PRO A 565 -1.34 -17.88 -7.17
CA PRO A 565 0.06 -17.61 -6.89
C PRO A 565 0.95 -18.01 -8.07
N HIS A 566 1.99 -17.22 -8.32
CA HIS A 566 2.88 -17.38 -9.47
C HIS A 566 3.50 -18.78 -9.54
N GLU A 567 3.76 -19.35 -8.36
CA GLU A 567 4.38 -20.65 -8.15
C GLU A 567 3.52 -21.83 -8.64
N ILE A 568 2.22 -21.63 -8.88
CA ILE A 568 1.30 -22.70 -9.29
C ILE A 568 0.83 -22.52 -10.74
N PHE A 569 0.86 -21.28 -11.23
CA PHE A 569 0.38 -20.99 -12.58
C PHE A 569 1.50 -21.10 -13.65
N ASN A 570 2.76 -20.79 -13.31
CA ASN A 570 3.86 -20.77 -14.29
C ASN A 570 4.68 -22.07 -14.38
N GLU A 571 4.40 -23.06 -13.56
CA GLU A 571 5.04 -24.39 -13.61
C GLU A 571 4.15 -25.41 -14.33
N ASN A 572 4.72 -26.55 -14.77
CA ASN A 572 3.93 -27.66 -15.29
C ASN A 572 3.12 -28.27 -14.13
N VAL A 573 1.94 -27.72 -13.86
CA VAL A 573 1.06 -28.17 -12.78
C VAL A 573 -0.13 -28.89 -13.38
N GLN A 574 -0.36 -30.12 -12.92
CA GLN A 574 -1.61 -30.81 -13.16
C GLN A 574 -2.59 -30.51 -12.02
N TYR A 575 -3.63 -29.74 -12.30
CA TYR A 575 -4.70 -29.51 -11.33
C TYR A 575 -5.61 -30.74 -11.23
N THR A 576 -5.87 -31.21 -10.02
CA THR A 576 -6.56 -32.49 -9.77
C THR A 576 -7.96 -32.34 -9.22
N ASP A 577 -8.20 -31.31 -8.40
CA ASP A 577 -9.47 -31.12 -7.69
C ASP A 577 -9.71 -29.63 -7.42
N LEU A 578 -10.89 -29.14 -7.75
CA LEU A 578 -11.34 -27.78 -7.45
C LEU A 578 -12.69 -27.86 -6.74
N LYS A 579 -12.69 -27.47 -5.47
CA LYS A 579 -13.88 -27.47 -4.63
C LYS A 579 -14.28 -26.06 -4.26
N ILE A 580 -15.54 -25.72 -4.55
CA ILE A 580 -16.09 -24.39 -4.32
C ILE A 580 -17.29 -24.48 -3.38
N THR A 581 -17.24 -23.72 -2.29
CA THR A 581 -18.30 -23.61 -1.30
C THR A 581 -18.84 -22.19 -1.29
N VAL A 582 -20.15 -22.04 -1.53
CA VAL A 582 -20.82 -20.74 -1.62
C VAL A 582 -21.95 -20.65 -0.60
N LYS A 583 -22.26 -19.44 -0.13
CA LYS A 583 -23.44 -19.22 0.72
C LYS A 583 -24.67 -19.01 -0.16
N ASN A 584 -25.82 -19.57 0.23
CA ASN A 584 -27.10 -19.37 -0.47
C ASN A 584 -27.71 -17.98 -0.20
N GLN A 585 -26.96 -16.92 -0.50
CA GLN A 585 -27.35 -15.52 -0.31
C GLN A 585 -27.59 -14.80 -1.65
N VAL A 586 -26.79 -15.14 -2.66
CA VAL A 586 -26.79 -14.57 -4.02
C VAL A 586 -26.50 -15.69 -5.03
N SER A 587 -26.63 -15.39 -6.33
CA SER A 587 -26.27 -16.34 -7.39
C SER A 587 -24.77 -16.25 -7.66
N TYR A 588 -24.09 -17.39 -7.72
CA TYR A 588 -22.67 -17.49 -8.06
C TYR A 588 -22.53 -18.29 -9.35
N GLU A 589 -21.68 -17.82 -10.24
CA GLU A 589 -21.34 -18.48 -11.48
C GLU A 589 -19.82 -18.42 -11.66
N ILE A 590 -19.25 -19.41 -12.35
CA ILE A 590 -17.81 -19.48 -12.67
C ILE A 590 -17.62 -19.50 -14.18
N TRP A 591 -16.59 -18.81 -14.67
CA TRP A 591 -16.26 -18.80 -16.09
C TRP A 591 -15.62 -20.12 -16.54
N ASN A 592 -16.12 -20.71 -17.64
CA ASN A 592 -15.53 -21.87 -18.27
C ASN A 592 -14.85 -21.50 -19.61
N GLU A 593 -13.55 -21.70 -19.68
CA GLU A 593 -12.69 -21.39 -20.83
C GLU A 593 -12.96 -22.29 -22.05
N GLU A 594 -13.38 -23.54 -21.84
CA GLU A 594 -13.71 -24.45 -22.95
C GLU A 594 -15.03 -24.08 -23.63
N SER A 595 -16.03 -23.65 -22.85
CA SER A 595 -17.35 -23.31 -23.37
C SER A 595 -17.48 -21.84 -23.77
N GLY A 596 -16.69 -20.96 -23.18
CA GLY A 596 -16.80 -19.51 -23.33
C GLY A 596 -18.06 -18.93 -22.67
N ASP A 597 -18.58 -19.57 -21.62
CA ASP A 597 -19.78 -19.13 -20.89
C ASP A 597 -19.66 -19.38 -19.38
N TYR A 598 -20.53 -18.72 -18.61
CA TYR A 598 -20.60 -18.87 -17.16
C TYR A 598 -21.46 -20.08 -16.74
N GLU A 599 -20.95 -20.89 -15.83
CA GLU A 599 -21.65 -22.04 -15.24
C GLU A 599 -22.12 -21.72 -13.82
N SER A 600 -23.39 -22.03 -13.51
CA SER A 600 -23.95 -21.80 -12.16
C SER A 600 -23.34 -22.72 -11.11
N LEU A 601 -23.01 -22.16 -9.95
CA LEU A 601 -22.45 -22.88 -8.81
C LEU A 601 -23.52 -23.20 -7.76
N GLU A 602 -23.47 -24.41 -7.22
CA GLU A 602 -24.22 -24.82 -6.03
C GLU A 602 -23.26 -24.91 -4.83
N ASN A 603 -23.81 -24.94 -3.61
CA ASN A 603 -22.97 -25.04 -2.42
C ASN A 603 -22.26 -26.40 -2.36
N GLY A 604 -20.92 -26.38 -2.44
CA GLY A 604 -20.07 -27.56 -2.35
C GLY A 604 -19.83 -28.25 -3.68
N THR A 605 -19.95 -27.53 -4.80
CA THR A 605 -19.58 -28.03 -6.14
C THR A 605 -18.10 -28.42 -6.17
N GLU A 606 -17.80 -29.57 -6.77
CA GLU A 606 -16.46 -30.15 -6.90
C GLU A 606 -16.23 -30.49 -8.38
N PHE A 607 -15.07 -30.12 -8.90
CA PHE A 607 -14.70 -30.28 -10.30
C PHE A 607 -13.42 -31.12 -10.42
N ASP A 608 -13.53 -32.25 -11.13
CA ASP A 608 -12.42 -33.19 -11.37
C ASP A 608 -11.48 -32.74 -12.50
N ASN A 609 -11.80 -31.65 -13.21
CA ASN A 609 -10.93 -31.06 -14.25
C ASN A 609 -10.85 -29.53 -14.09
N PRO A 610 -10.08 -29.03 -13.11
CA PRO A 610 -10.01 -27.61 -12.79
C PRO A 610 -9.48 -26.72 -13.92
N GLU A 611 -8.67 -27.26 -14.82
CA GLU A 611 -8.05 -26.54 -15.95
C GLU A 611 -9.05 -25.79 -16.82
N ARG A 612 -10.31 -26.23 -16.85
CA ARG A 612 -11.40 -25.59 -17.62
C ARG A 612 -11.83 -24.24 -17.07
N TYR A 613 -11.50 -23.95 -15.81
CA TYR A 613 -11.94 -22.76 -15.08
C TYR A 613 -10.78 -21.83 -14.73
N ILE A 614 -9.55 -22.20 -15.08
CA ILE A 614 -8.35 -21.42 -14.87
C ILE A 614 -7.91 -20.92 -16.23
N ASN A 615 -7.92 -19.60 -16.43
CA ASN A 615 -7.53 -19.04 -17.72
C ASN A 615 -6.02 -19.18 -17.97
N GLY A 616 -5.60 -18.88 -19.20
CA GLY A 616 -4.19 -18.95 -19.61
C GLY A 616 -3.25 -17.96 -18.92
N ASN A 617 -3.73 -17.20 -17.91
CA ASN A 617 -2.98 -16.28 -17.06
C ASN A 617 -3.14 -16.61 -15.56
N GLY A 618 -3.80 -17.72 -15.22
CA GLY A 618 -3.94 -18.19 -13.85
C GLY A 618 -5.07 -17.54 -13.05
N HIS A 619 -6.05 -16.96 -13.73
CA HIS A 619 -7.21 -16.36 -13.09
C HIS A 619 -8.39 -17.34 -13.01
N LEU A 620 -9.09 -17.32 -11.88
CA LEU A 620 -10.42 -17.89 -11.72
C LEU A 620 -11.44 -16.75 -11.62
N LEU A 621 -12.33 -16.68 -12.61
CA LEU A 621 -13.33 -15.62 -12.73
C LEU A 621 -14.69 -16.09 -12.24
N PHE A 622 -15.26 -15.34 -11.30
CA PHE A 622 -16.61 -15.55 -10.79
C PHE A 622 -17.50 -14.36 -11.14
N ARG A 623 -18.76 -14.68 -11.45
CA ARG A 623 -19.84 -13.71 -11.59
C ARG A 623 -20.84 -13.91 -10.46
N ILE A 624 -21.10 -12.83 -9.73
CA ILE A 624 -22.07 -12.79 -8.64
C ILE A 624 -23.23 -11.91 -9.05
N THR A 625 -24.43 -12.49 -9.15
CA THR A 625 -25.66 -11.73 -9.43
C THR A 625 -26.42 -11.50 -8.13
N LYS A 626 -26.61 -10.24 -7.78
CA LYS A 626 -27.12 -9.78 -6.50
C LYS A 626 -28.34 -8.86 -6.64
N ALA A 627 -29.35 -9.10 -5.79
CA ALA A 627 -30.50 -8.20 -5.61
C ALA A 627 -30.20 -7.13 -4.52
N ASP A 628 -31.16 -6.25 -4.22
CA ASP A 628 -30.94 -5.14 -3.25
C ASP A 628 -30.47 -5.64 -1.87
N MET A 629 -30.94 -6.82 -1.44
CA MET A 629 -30.56 -7.46 -0.17
C MET A 629 -30.02 -8.88 -0.43
N PRO A 630 -29.08 -9.38 0.40
CA PRO A 630 -28.41 -8.71 1.54
C PRO A 630 -27.46 -7.59 1.09
N HIS A 631 -26.97 -6.75 2.02
CA HIS A 631 -25.96 -5.72 1.67
C HIS A 631 -24.56 -6.32 1.61
N ASP A 632 -24.25 -7.26 2.51
CA ASP A 632 -23.02 -8.03 2.53
C ASP A 632 -23.09 -9.20 1.55
N VAL A 633 -21.99 -9.44 0.87
CA VAL A 633 -21.80 -10.52 -0.09
C VAL A 633 -20.60 -11.33 0.36
N SER A 634 -20.82 -12.60 0.69
CA SER A 634 -19.70 -13.49 1.02
C SER A 634 -19.00 -13.95 -0.25
N LEU A 635 -17.68 -13.97 -0.23
CA LEU A 635 -16.89 -14.58 -1.29
C LEU A 635 -16.99 -16.12 -1.24
N PRO A 636 -16.84 -16.81 -2.39
CA PRO A 636 -16.73 -18.27 -2.39
C PRO A 636 -15.52 -18.72 -1.56
N THR A 637 -15.65 -19.88 -0.92
CA THR A 637 -14.50 -20.61 -0.38
C THR A 637 -14.00 -21.58 -1.42
N ILE A 638 -12.74 -21.44 -1.80
CA ILE A 638 -12.15 -22.17 -2.93
C ILE A 638 -10.99 -22.99 -2.40
N GLN A 639 -11.06 -24.30 -2.62
CA GLN A 639 -9.98 -25.23 -2.36
C GLN A 639 -9.50 -25.80 -3.68
N LEU A 640 -8.20 -25.64 -3.97
CA LEU A 640 -7.57 -26.12 -5.18
C LEU A 640 -6.45 -27.11 -4.82
N LYS A 641 -6.40 -28.25 -5.51
CA LYS A 641 -5.35 -29.24 -5.37
C LYS A 641 -4.73 -29.56 -6.71
N GLY A 642 -3.45 -29.91 -6.68
CA GLY A 642 -2.71 -30.30 -7.86
C GLY A 642 -1.42 -31.03 -7.53
N VAL A 643 -0.76 -31.46 -8.59
CA VAL A 643 0.51 -32.18 -8.58
C VAL A 643 1.45 -31.42 -9.50
N PHE A 644 2.69 -31.19 -9.05
CA PHE A 644 3.72 -30.62 -9.92
C PHE A 644 4.26 -31.73 -10.82
N GLU A 645 4.26 -31.53 -12.14
CA GLU A 645 4.85 -32.46 -13.10
C GLU A 645 6.38 -32.26 -13.17
N GLU A 646 7.14 -33.36 -13.26
CA GLU A 646 8.62 -33.37 -13.33
C GLU A 646 9.22 -32.74 -14.60
#